data_AF-A0AAV6KG82-F1
#
_entry.id   AF-A0AAV6KG82-F1
#
_cell.length_a   1.000
_cell.length_b   1.000
_cell.length_c   1.000
_cell.angle_alpha   90.00
_cell.angle_beta   90.00
_cell.angle_gamma   90.00
#
_symmetry.space_group_name_H-M   'P 1'
#
loop_
_entity.id
_entity.type
_entity.pdbx_description
1 polymer ?
#
loop_
_entity_poly.entity_id
_entity_poly.type
_entity_poly.pdbx_seq_one_letter_code
_entity_poly.pdbx_strand_id
1 'polypeptide(L)'
;MGERKRQRDDSVNPHSSENIELSEEQIVGDGNDIISSLPGNVIHHILSFLSTKDAIRTSILSTKWEYLWTSICDIDLNDTFPWTGKEEERSFLDFVDRVFLFHDASDIKSLTINSLELVTSSRVNSWISASLRHNIEELNLSLRWKAQPVLPCHLFTCQSLVTLKLYMNWSLKIPSLTHFSNLKTLELSHVTFSDDNSTQHLFSSCPVLQELALVKCGWKNLKTLMICIPTLKRLTIEDEAMWIRGFLSCVTKIYAANLIHLRCISSLEVDFRLYDLSSLVDASIGLYDNSSAEDATHQVLGLLSGVVNVQKLSITSDTLEGFHYDEDGYTLGRVPSCFSSSLKTVCIAYFSETAAEMWFISLEAGHDLKNGSTRVLNPLDPEEFRRQGQLIIDFLADYYKNIEKYPVRSQVEPGYLSSRLPDSAPLDPEPIETVMQDVENHIIPGITHWQSPNYFAYFPATASIAGFNGRNAARDEVLNRVGRESIVKLVIYGSDQTHSAVQKAARIAGINPENFRAIPTTKDNAFGLIPDSLESAILSDLAVGLIPLFLCAIIGTTSSTAVDPVGPLSNVARRYGVWDHVDAAQAGSAFICPMFRHFIDGIEGADSFSLNAHKWFFTNLDCCCLWVKDPNALIKALSTNPEFLRNKATESYQVVDYKDCQIGLSRRFRASYEALASAPELRSGEPPKFLGLPSASVGLAELWMGESKDYNDLHSLTPVANLLDRVPVFYNMTHLVLHSELFGDSFGVMIDLLENSPKLESLNFEEVRIYMN
;
A
#
# COMPACT_ATOMS: atom_id res chain seq x y z
N MET A 1 -29.15 15.73 -75.35
CA MET A 1 -30.57 15.84 -75.73
C MET A 1 -31.37 14.96 -74.79
N GLY A 2 -32.37 15.51 -74.09
CA GLY A 2 -33.24 14.79 -73.15
C GLY A 2 -33.41 15.53 -71.82
N GLU A 3 -34.41 16.40 -71.77
CA GLU A 3 -34.78 17.32 -70.68
C GLU A 3 -35.60 16.66 -69.54
N ARG A 4 -35.54 17.29 -68.35
CA ARG A 4 -36.59 17.44 -67.30
C ARG A 4 -36.85 16.21 -66.39
N LYS A 5 -37.03 16.34 -65.07
CA LYS A 5 -37.75 17.38 -64.30
C LYS A 5 -37.33 17.36 -62.81
N ARG A 6 -37.19 18.54 -62.21
CA ARG A 6 -37.21 18.75 -60.75
C ARG A 6 -38.66 18.69 -60.25
N GLN A 7 -38.87 18.11 -59.07
CA GLN A 7 -39.99 18.46 -58.21
C GLN A 7 -39.49 18.47 -56.76
N ARG A 8 -39.59 19.65 -56.12
CA ARG A 8 -39.57 19.83 -54.67
C ARG A 8 -41.00 19.64 -54.18
N ASP A 9 -41.18 19.03 -53.02
CA ASP A 9 -42.22 19.46 -52.09
C ASP A 9 -41.70 19.35 -50.65
N ASP A 10 -41.96 20.41 -49.91
CA ASP A 10 -41.61 20.66 -48.52
C ASP A 10 -42.70 20.07 -47.60
N SER A 11 -42.32 19.37 -46.53
CA SER A 11 -43.05 19.45 -45.25
C SER A 11 -42.20 18.92 -44.10
N VAL A 12 -41.92 19.80 -43.15
CA VAL A 12 -41.25 19.55 -41.87
C VAL A 12 -42.32 19.34 -40.77
N ASN A 13 -41.99 18.45 -39.82
CA ASN A 13 -42.19 18.46 -38.35
C ASN A 13 -42.98 17.28 -37.71
N PRO A 14 -42.76 16.98 -36.41
CA PRO A 14 -42.11 15.75 -35.95
C PRO A 14 -42.93 15.01 -34.86
N HIS A 15 -42.34 13.96 -34.27
CA HIS A 15 -42.81 13.18 -33.11
C HIS A 15 -43.90 12.12 -33.36
N SER A 16 -43.47 10.87 -33.41
CA SER A 16 -43.99 9.82 -32.52
C SER A 16 -43.01 8.66 -32.50
N SER A 17 -42.47 8.41 -31.33
CA SER A 17 -41.75 7.21 -30.94
C SER A 17 -42.73 6.04 -30.91
N GLU A 18 -42.59 5.09 -31.82
CA GLU A 18 -43.18 3.76 -31.67
C GLU A 18 -42.07 2.71 -31.67
N ASN A 19 -42.05 1.96 -30.58
CA ASN A 19 -41.18 0.84 -30.30
C ASN A 19 -41.30 -0.22 -31.39
N ILE A 20 -40.18 -0.58 -32.02
CA ILE A 20 -40.08 -1.80 -32.80
C ILE A 20 -39.48 -2.86 -31.88
N GLU A 21 -40.35 -3.71 -31.33
CA GLU A 21 -39.95 -5.02 -30.79
C GLU A 21 -39.35 -5.83 -31.96
N LEU A 22 -38.05 -6.12 -31.89
CA LEU A 22 -37.41 -7.09 -32.77
C LEU A 22 -37.33 -8.42 -32.02
N SER A 23 -38.19 -9.33 -32.45
CA SER A 23 -38.21 -10.74 -32.07
C SER A 23 -36.87 -11.42 -32.36
N GLU A 24 -36.32 -12.10 -31.37
CA GLU A 24 -35.28 -13.10 -31.53
C GLU A 24 -35.77 -14.23 -32.44
N GLU A 25 -35.35 -14.24 -33.70
CA GLU A 25 -35.06 -15.46 -34.47
C GLU A 25 -34.53 -15.09 -35.86
N GLN A 26 -33.45 -15.78 -36.27
CA GLN A 26 -32.76 -15.75 -37.57
C GLN A 26 -31.64 -14.71 -37.76
N ILE A 27 -30.44 -15.03 -37.26
CA ILE A 27 -29.20 -14.67 -37.96
C ILE A 27 -28.49 -15.99 -38.32
N VAL A 28 -28.92 -16.57 -39.43
CA VAL A 28 -28.10 -17.49 -40.23
C VAL A 28 -27.44 -16.60 -41.28
N GLY A 29 -26.10 -16.62 -41.31
CA GLY A 29 -25.28 -15.67 -42.05
C GLY A 29 -25.59 -15.61 -43.55
N ASP A 30 -26.00 -14.42 -43.99
CA ASP A 30 -25.70 -13.92 -45.33
C ASP A 30 -24.64 -12.81 -45.15
N GLY A 31 -23.51 -12.95 -45.84
CA GLY A 31 -22.30 -12.15 -45.64
C GLY A 31 -22.39 -10.72 -46.15
N ASN A 32 -23.43 -9.97 -45.76
CA ASN A 32 -23.56 -8.57 -46.10
C ASN A 32 -22.75 -7.71 -45.12
N ASP A 33 -21.82 -6.93 -45.65
CA ASP A 33 -21.02 -5.96 -44.90
C ASP A 33 -21.88 -4.74 -44.50
N ILE A 34 -22.61 -4.90 -43.39
CA ILE A 34 -23.53 -3.89 -42.85
C ILE A 34 -22.76 -2.64 -42.40
N ILE A 35 -21.54 -2.79 -41.89
CA ILE A 35 -20.74 -1.66 -41.38
C ILE A 35 -20.30 -0.79 -42.56
N SER A 36 -19.88 -1.39 -43.69
CA SER A 36 -19.60 -0.64 -44.92
C SER A 36 -20.84 0.04 -45.51
N SER A 37 -22.06 -0.31 -45.11
CA SER A 37 -23.27 0.36 -45.60
C SER A 37 -23.59 1.68 -44.86
N LEU A 38 -22.89 1.97 -43.76
CA LEU A 38 -23.12 3.17 -42.96
C LEU A 38 -22.73 4.47 -43.72
N PRO A 39 -23.41 5.60 -43.40
CA PRO A 39 -23.02 6.93 -43.88
C PRO A 39 -21.59 7.29 -43.48
N GLY A 40 -20.85 7.97 -44.35
CA GLY A 40 -19.43 8.30 -44.13
C GLY A 40 -19.16 9.06 -42.84
N ASN A 41 -20.04 9.99 -42.46
CA ASN A 41 -19.93 10.73 -41.20
C ASN A 41 -20.05 9.83 -39.95
N VAL A 42 -20.83 8.76 -40.02
CA VAL A 42 -20.94 7.78 -38.92
C VAL A 42 -19.69 6.92 -38.86
N ILE A 43 -19.14 6.51 -40.01
CA ILE A 43 -17.89 5.76 -40.06
C ILE A 43 -16.72 6.58 -39.53
N HIS A 44 -16.61 7.87 -39.92
CA HIS A 44 -15.59 8.76 -39.37
C HIS A 44 -15.77 8.98 -37.86
N HIS A 45 -17.00 9.03 -37.36
CA HIS A 45 -17.25 9.10 -35.93
C HIS A 45 -16.82 7.81 -35.21
N ILE A 46 -17.09 6.63 -35.79
CA ILE A 46 -16.62 5.34 -35.25
C ILE A 46 -15.08 5.30 -35.22
N LEU A 47 -14.42 5.70 -36.31
CA LEU A 47 -12.96 5.74 -36.39
C LEU A 47 -12.34 6.74 -35.39
N SER A 48 -13.05 7.82 -35.04
CA SER A 48 -12.58 8.79 -34.02
C SER A 48 -12.51 8.22 -32.61
N PHE A 49 -13.14 7.06 -32.35
CA PHE A 49 -13.02 6.35 -31.07
C PHE A 49 -11.93 5.27 -31.06
N LEU A 50 -11.27 5.03 -32.20
CA LEU A 50 -10.21 4.03 -32.32
C LEU A 50 -8.82 4.68 -32.21
N SER A 51 -7.84 3.91 -31.72
CA SER A 51 -6.44 4.29 -31.82
C SER A 51 -6.04 4.48 -33.29
N THR A 52 -5.05 5.32 -33.60
CA THR A 52 -4.56 5.50 -34.97
C THR A 52 -4.15 4.17 -35.61
N LYS A 53 -3.58 3.24 -34.82
CA LYS A 53 -3.20 1.90 -35.26
C LYS A 53 -4.41 1.06 -35.65
N ASP A 54 -5.46 1.05 -34.83
CA ASP A 54 -6.66 0.25 -35.10
C ASP A 54 -7.52 0.85 -36.20
N ALA A 55 -7.58 2.17 -36.29
CA ALA A 55 -8.17 2.86 -37.43
C ALA A 55 -7.46 2.49 -38.74
N ILE A 56 -6.12 2.48 -38.77
CA ILE A 56 -5.37 2.03 -39.95
C ILE A 56 -5.62 0.55 -40.24
N ARG A 57 -5.73 -0.32 -39.21
CA ARG A 57 -6.06 -1.75 -39.40
C ARG A 57 -7.40 -1.97 -40.08
N THR A 58 -8.37 -1.06 -39.92
CA THR A 58 -9.64 -1.17 -40.65
C THR A 58 -9.48 -1.16 -42.18
N SER A 59 -8.36 -0.67 -42.71
CA SER A 59 -8.05 -0.67 -44.15
C SER A 59 -8.07 -2.06 -44.80
N ILE A 60 -7.90 -3.14 -44.02
CA ILE A 60 -7.93 -4.52 -44.53
C ILE A 60 -9.35 -5.08 -44.68
N LEU A 61 -10.37 -4.39 -44.14
CA LEU A 61 -11.75 -4.89 -44.08
C LEU A 61 -12.39 -4.91 -45.47
N SER A 62 -12.23 -3.83 -46.25
CA SER A 62 -12.62 -3.78 -47.66
C SER A 62 -11.98 -2.58 -48.38
N THR A 63 -12.10 -2.53 -49.71
CA THR A 63 -11.65 -1.40 -50.53
C THR A 63 -12.29 -0.07 -50.16
N LYS A 64 -13.45 -0.08 -49.50
CA LYS A 64 -14.09 1.13 -48.97
C LYS A 64 -13.35 1.70 -47.75
N TRP A 65 -12.74 0.85 -46.92
CA TRP A 65 -12.06 1.24 -45.69
C TRP A 65 -10.59 1.60 -45.87
N GLU A 66 -10.03 1.26 -47.05
CA GLU A 66 -8.61 1.42 -47.39
C GLU A 66 -8.04 2.80 -47.02
N TYR A 67 -8.84 3.86 -47.21
CA TYR A 67 -8.44 5.24 -46.99
C TYR A 67 -9.32 6.01 -45.97
N LEU A 68 -10.21 5.35 -45.21
CA LEU A 68 -11.09 6.10 -44.27
C LEU A 68 -10.36 6.64 -43.05
N TRP A 69 -9.24 6.02 -42.68
CA TRP A 69 -8.39 6.47 -41.57
C TRP A 69 -7.63 7.76 -41.90
N THR A 70 -7.52 8.16 -43.18
CA THR A 70 -6.73 9.31 -43.62
C THR A 70 -7.37 10.67 -43.28
N SER A 71 -8.52 10.67 -42.63
CA SER A 71 -9.25 11.87 -42.21
C SER A 71 -9.24 12.07 -40.69
N ILE A 72 -8.43 11.31 -39.95
CA ILE A 72 -8.36 11.38 -38.49
C ILE A 72 -7.49 12.57 -38.09
N CYS A 73 -7.98 13.43 -37.22
CA CYS A 73 -7.30 14.68 -36.85
C CYS A 73 -6.17 14.48 -35.83
N ASP A 74 -6.23 13.39 -35.06
CA ASP A 74 -5.32 13.07 -33.97
C ASP A 74 -4.50 11.83 -34.32
N ILE A 75 -3.22 12.04 -34.61
CA ILE A 75 -2.30 11.00 -35.05
C ILE A 75 -1.37 10.65 -33.89
N ASP A 76 -1.53 9.44 -33.34
CA ASP A 76 -0.66 8.88 -32.30
C ASP A 76 0.05 7.61 -32.82
N LEU A 77 1.37 7.72 -32.99
CA LEU A 77 2.23 6.66 -33.51
C LEU A 77 3.30 6.32 -32.47
N ASN A 78 3.14 5.17 -31.81
CA ASN A 78 3.98 4.73 -30.69
C ASN A 78 4.57 3.32 -30.91
N ASP A 79 5.89 3.18 -30.72
CA ASP A 79 6.69 1.95 -30.95
C ASP A 79 7.13 1.25 -29.64
N THR A 80 6.40 1.39 -28.52
CA THR A 80 6.82 0.86 -27.21
C THR A 80 6.51 -0.62 -26.93
N PHE A 81 6.02 -1.40 -27.90
CA PHE A 81 5.87 -2.86 -27.73
C PHE A 81 7.10 -3.61 -28.27
N PRO A 82 7.65 -4.61 -27.55
CA PRO A 82 8.66 -5.49 -28.11
C PRO A 82 8.04 -6.31 -29.23
N TRP A 83 8.45 -6.06 -30.47
CA TRP A 83 8.04 -6.84 -31.64
C TRP A 83 8.32 -8.34 -31.40
N THR A 84 7.30 -9.09 -31.02
CA THR A 84 7.38 -10.55 -30.89
C THR A 84 7.25 -11.17 -32.26
N GLY A 85 8.37 -11.47 -32.88
CA GLY A 85 8.43 -12.48 -33.92
C GLY A 85 8.98 -12.02 -35.27
N LYS A 86 9.69 -12.97 -35.87
CA LYS A 86 10.32 -12.94 -37.18
C LYS A 86 9.29 -12.70 -38.29
N GLU A 87 9.11 -11.45 -38.70
CA GLU A 87 8.68 -11.12 -40.06
C GLU A 87 9.57 -9.98 -40.58
N GLU A 88 9.89 -10.08 -41.87
CA GLU A 88 10.97 -9.38 -42.55
C GLU A 88 10.77 -7.85 -42.64
N GLU A 89 11.83 -7.10 -42.31
CA GLU A 89 12.25 -5.83 -42.94
C GLU A 89 11.19 -4.72 -43.21
N ARG A 90 10.47 -4.21 -42.20
CA ARG A 90 9.83 -2.88 -42.32
C ARG A 90 10.08 -2.01 -41.10
N SER A 91 10.83 -0.92 -41.28
CA SER A 91 11.11 0.07 -40.23
C SER A 91 9.82 0.79 -39.82
N PHE A 92 9.63 1.03 -38.51
CA PHE A 92 8.55 1.85 -37.97
C PHE A 92 8.54 3.24 -38.61
N LEU A 93 9.72 3.77 -38.92
CA LEU A 93 9.87 5.07 -39.56
C LEU A 93 9.30 5.07 -40.99
N ASP A 94 9.40 3.96 -41.73
CA ASP A 94 8.78 3.81 -43.07
C ASP A 94 7.26 3.76 -42.98
N PHE A 95 6.73 3.26 -41.86
CA PHE A 95 5.31 3.34 -41.56
C PHE A 95 4.88 4.79 -41.29
N VAL A 96 5.63 5.56 -40.49
CA VAL A 96 5.36 7.00 -40.27
C VAL A 96 5.37 7.77 -41.59
N ASP A 97 6.36 7.55 -42.46
CA ASP A 97 6.41 8.20 -43.77
C ASP A 97 5.18 7.86 -44.64
N ARG A 98 4.72 6.60 -44.61
CA ARG A 98 3.50 6.20 -45.32
C ARG A 98 2.27 6.89 -44.75
N VAL A 99 2.17 7.05 -43.42
CA VAL A 99 1.07 7.79 -42.79
C VAL A 99 0.99 9.20 -43.37
N PHE A 100 2.10 9.94 -43.40
CA PHE A 100 2.15 11.28 -43.99
C PHE A 100 1.95 11.32 -45.52
N LEU A 101 2.25 10.23 -46.23
CA LEU A 101 2.03 10.15 -47.67
C LEU A 101 0.55 9.97 -48.04
N PHE A 102 -0.20 9.20 -47.24
CA PHE A 102 -1.58 8.84 -47.53
C PHE A 102 -2.61 9.71 -46.80
N HIS A 103 -2.22 10.41 -45.73
CA HIS A 103 -3.13 11.27 -44.98
C HIS A 103 -3.65 12.43 -45.84
N ASP A 104 -4.96 12.68 -45.85
CA ASP A 104 -5.53 13.84 -46.54
C ASP A 104 -5.24 15.11 -45.72
N ALA A 105 -4.81 16.16 -46.41
CA ALA A 105 -3.98 17.22 -45.88
C ALA A 105 -4.80 18.42 -45.37
N SER A 106 -5.90 18.21 -44.64
CA SER A 106 -6.75 19.31 -44.15
C SER A 106 -6.90 19.43 -42.64
N ASP A 107 -6.72 18.36 -41.86
CA ASP A 107 -7.32 18.32 -40.51
C ASP A 107 -6.42 17.84 -39.35
N ILE A 108 -5.10 17.69 -39.53
CA ILE A 108 -4.22 17.24 -38.42
C ILE A 108 -4.13 18.34 -37.34
N LYS A 109 -4.72 18.08 -36.18
CA LYS A 109 -4.72 18.97 -35.01
C LYS A 109 -3.68 18.56 -33.96
N SER A 110 -3.49 17.26 -33.77
CA SER A 110 -2.52 16.69 -32.83
C SER A 110 -1.64 15.65 -33.50
N LEU A 111 -0.33 15.72 -33.28
CA LEU A 111 0.65 14.76 -33.77
C LEU A 111 1.56 14.31 -32.64
N THR A 112 1.51 13.02 -32.33
CA THR A 112 2.42 12.34 -31.41
C THR A 112 3.20 11.26 -32.16
N ILE A 113 4.54 11.34 -32.08
CA ILE A 113 5.43 10.31 -32.62
C ILE A 113 6.42 9.90 -31.54
N ASN A 114 6.39 8.63 -31.16
CA ASN A 114 7.34 8.02 -30.24
C ASN A 114 8.05 6.84 -30.91
N SER A 115 9.38 6.92 -31.00
CA SER A 115 10.20 5.94 -31.71
C SER A 115 11.48 5.62 -30.95
N LEU A 116 11.74 4.31 -30.76
CA LEU A 116 13.01 3.82 -30.26
C LEU A 116 14.09 3.74 -31.37
N GLU A 117 13.68 3.71 -32.64
CA GLU A 117 14.59 3.76 -33.79
C GLU A 117 15.30 5.12 -33.92
N LEU A 118 16.56 5.11 -34.36
CA LEU A 118 17.35 6.32 -34.61
C LEU A 118 16.87 7.05 -35.88
N VAL A 119 16.44 8.31 -35.75
CA VAL A 119 15.91 9.15 -36.84
C VAL A 119 16.92 10.16 -37.39
N THR A 120 16.75 10.56 -38.65
CA THR A 120 17.52 11.64 -39.29
C THR A 120 16.76 12.96 -39.26
N SER A 121 17.47 14.08 -39.17
CA SER A 121 16.87 15.42 -39.17
C SER A 121 16.04 15.70 -40.43
N SER A 122 16.45 15.20 -41.59
CA SER A 122 15.69 15.37 -42.84
C SER A 122 14.29 14.76 -42.78
N ARG A 123 14.16 13.60 -42.12
CA ARG A 123 12.89 12.87 -42.01
C ARG A 123 11.94 13.59 -41.07
N VAL A 124 12.42 13.94 -39.87
CA VAL A 124 11.63 14.69 -38.88
C VAL A 124 11.23 16.07 -39.41
N ASN A 125 12.12 16.76 -40.12
CA ASN A 125 11.78 18.05 -40.74
C ASN A 125 10.69 17.92 -41.79
N SER A 126 10.62 16.78 -42.50
CA SER A 126 9.55 16.51 -43.46
C SER A 126 8.22 16.31 -42.74
N TRP A 127 8.19 15.57 -41.62
CA TRP A 127 6.99 15.38 -40.79
C TRP A 127 6.50 16.70 -40.18
N ILE A 128 7.40 17.47 -39.57
CA ILE A 128 7.07 18.77 -38.98
C ILE A 128 6.59 19.74 -40.07
N SER A 129 7.26 19.79 -41.22
CA SER A 129 6.84 20.71 -42.29
C SER A 129 5.51 20.30 -42.92
N ALA A 130 5.19 19.01 -42.94
CA ALA A 130 3.87 18.52 -43.36
C ALA A 130 2.81 18.95 -42.35
N SER A 131 2.99 18.72 -41.05
CA SER A 131 2.00 19.08 -40.04
C SER A 131 1.80 20.58 -39.88
N LEU A 132 2.87 21.39 -39.95
CA LEU A 132 2.79 22.85 -39.84
C LEU A 132 1.96 23.52 -40.95
N ARG A 133 1.79 22.88 -42.12
CA ARG A 133 0.93 23.42 -43.19
C ARG A 133 -0.56 23.39 -42.83
N HIS A 134 -0.93 22.69 -41.76
CA HIS A 134 -2.32 22.37 -41.42
C HIS A 134 -2.77 22.95 -40.08
N ASN A 135 -2.11 24.02 -39.62
CA ASN A 135 -2.45 24.71 -38.37
C ASN A 135 -2.50 23.77 -37.16
N ILE A 136 -1.53 22.87 -37.05
CA ILE A 136 -1.35 21.99 -35.90
C ILE A 136 -1.44 22.77 -34.58
N GLU A 137 -2.18 22.23 -33.63
CA GLU A 137 -2.38 22.79 -32.29
C GLU A 137 -1.45 22.09 -31.27
N GLU A 138 -1.19 20.80 -31.45
CA GLU A 138 -0.36 20.00 -30.54
C GLU A 138 0.70 19.19 -31.28
N LEU A 139 1.97 19.36 -30.90
CA LEU A 139 3.09 18.61 -31.47
C LEU A 139 3.91 17.97 -30.36
N ASN A 140 3.95 16.63 -30.34
CA ASN A 140 4.72 15.82 -29.41
C ASN A 140 5.70 14.90 -30.15
N LEU A 141 6.99 15.14 -29.99
CA LEU A 141 8.04 14.35 -30.65
C LEU A 141 8.97 13.72 -29.61
N SER A 142 8.84 12.40 -29.44
CA SER A 142 9.73 11.57 -28.63
C SER A 142 10.65 10.72 -29.50
N LEU A 143 11.78 11.29 -29.91
CA LEU A 143 12.63 10.71 -30.97
C LEU A 143 14.10 10.61 -30.56
N ARG A 144 14.77 9.50 -30.93
CA ARG A 144 16.23 9.34 -30.79
C ARG A 144 16.95 9.78 -32.07
N TRP A 145 17.84 10.75 -31.98
CA TRP A 145 18.43 11.40 -33.16
C TRP A 145 19.81 10.82 -33.50
N LYS A 146 20.04 10.48 -34.79
CA LYS A 146 21.37 10.00 -35.28
C LYS A 146 22.49 11.03 -35.14
N ALA A 147 22.16 12.31 -35.22
CA ALA A 147 23.08 13.44 -35.18
C ALA A 147 22.36 14.67 -34.62
N GLN A 148 23.09 15.77 -34.40
CA GLN A 148 22.49 17.01 -33.90
C GLN A 148 21.30 17.46 -34.78
N PRO A 149 20.09 17.56 -34.19
CA PRO A 149 18.88 18.01 -34.88
C PRO A 149 19.00 19.43 -35.41
N VAL A 150 18.38 19.66 -36.56
CA VAL A 150 18.14 21.01 -37.11
C VAL A 150 16.65 21.12 -37.35
N LEU A 151 15.91 21.63 -36.35
CA LEU A 151 14.47 21.82 -36.46
C LEU A 151 14.14 22.95 -37.45
N PRO A 152 13.01 22.89 -38.18
CA PRO A 152 12.66 23.88 -39.18
C PRO A 152 12.29 25.21 -38.50
N CYS A 153 12.77 26.34 -39.04
CA CYS A 153 12.50 27.67 -38.48
C CYS A 153 10.99 27.98 -38.37
N HIS A 154 10.16 27.42 -39.27
CA HIS A 154 8.71 27.60 -39.27
C HIS A 154 8.02 27.05 -38.01
N LEU A 155 8.62 26.06 -37.33
CA LEU A 155 8.13 25.57 -36.04
C LEU A 155 8.10 26.70 -35.01
N PHE A 156 9.17 27.50 -34.98
CA PHE A 156 9.39 28.58 -34.02
C PHE A 156 8.55 29.83 -34.29
N THR A 157 7.83 29.89 -35.41
CA THR A 157 6.94 30.99 -35.79
C THR A 157 5.49 30.52 -35.98
N CYS A 158 5.18 29.28 -35.57
CA CYS A 158 3.86 28.69 -35.75
C CYS A 158 2.86 29.37 -34.82
N GLN A 159 1.82 30.00 -35.39
CA GLN A 159 0.82 30.72 -34.60
C GLN A 159 -0.31 29.82 -34.11
N SER A 160 -0.58 28.69 -34.75
CA SER A 160 -1.64 27.76 -34.32
C SER A 160 -1.23 26.90 -33.12
N LEU A 161 0.08 26.72 -32.89
CA LEU A 161 0.61 25.80 -31.90
C LEU A 161 0.27 26.25 -30.47
N VAL A 162 -0.41 25.37 -29.73
CA VAL A 162 -0.84 25.53 -28.34
C VAL A 162 0.03 24.69 -27.41
N THR A 163 0.41 23.48 -27.84
CA THR A 163 1.23 22.54 -27.07
C THR A 163 2.44 22.08 -27.88
N LEU A 164 3.64 22.19 -27.29
CA LEU A 164 4.88 21.69 -27.86
C LEU A 164 5.61 20.82 -26.84
N LYS A 165 5.77 19.53 -27.16
CA LYS A 165 6.57 18.59 -26.38
C LYS A 165 7.71 18.05 -27.23
N LEU A 166 8.95 18.20 -26.77
CA LEU A 166 10.14 17.82 -27.51
C LEU A 166 11.12 17.04 -26.63
N TYR A 167 11.34 15.77 -26.98
CA TYR A 167 12.44 14.98 -26.47
C TYR A 167 13.63 15.06 -27.44
N MET A 168 14.79 15.49 -26.93
CA MET A 168 15.97 15.64 -27.76
C MET A 168 17.25 15.65 -26.93
N ASN A 169 18.08 14.60 -27.03
CA ASN A 169 19.37 14.45 -26.33
C ASN A 169 20.51 15.34 -26.91
N TRP A 170 20.18 16.52 -27.42
CA TRP A 170 21.10 17.39 -28.15
C TRP A 170 20.87 18.87 -27.83
N SER A 171 21.80 19.73 -28.29
CA SER A 171 21.65 21.17 -28.08
C SER A 171 20.60 21.78 -29.00
N LEU A 172 19.58 22.43 -28.42
CA LEU A 172 18.52 23.15 -29.14
C LEU A 172 19.05 24.51 -29.60
N LYS A 173 19.00 24.75 -30.91
CA LYS A 173 19.35 26.04 -31.51
C LYS A 173 18.08 26.82 -31.76
N ILE A 174 17.92 27.95 -31.07
CA ILE A 174 16.75 28.82 -31.20
C ILE A 174 17.07 29.91 -32.23
N PRO A 175 16.28 30.03 -33.32
CA PRO A 175 16.46 31.12 -34.28
C PRO A 175 16.21 32.50 -33.66
N SER A 176 16.88 33.53 -34.19
CA SER A 176 16.65 34.92 -33.74
C SER A 176 15.20 35.37 -33.94
N LEU A 177 14.54 34.87 -34.99
CA LEU A 177 13.11 35.07 -35.25
C LEU A 177 12.31 33.90 -34.66
N THR A 178 12.01 33.98 -33.36
CA THR A 178 11.16 33.02 -32.64
C THR A 178 9.98 33.77 -32.05
N HIS A 179 8.76 33.27 -32.24
CA HIS A 179 7.53 33.87 -31.73
C HIS A 179 6.38 32.84 -31.67
N PHE A 180 6.03 32.43 -30.47
CA PHE A 180 4.97 31.45 -30.20
C PHE A 180 3.72 32.15 -29.64
N SER A 181 2.83 32.60 -30.53
CA SER A 181 1.72 33.49 -30.15
C SER A 181 0.66 32.86 -29.25
N ASN A 182 0.41 31.56 -29.43
CA ASN A 182 -0.67 30.84 -28.75
C ASN A 182 -0.17 29.67 -27.87
N LEU A 183 1.15 29.51 -27.72
CA LEU A 183 1.73 28.39 -27.00
C LEU A 183 1.47 28.53 -25.50
N LYS A 184 0.64 27.63 -24.97
CA LYS A 184 0.26 27.57 -23.55
C LYS A 184 1.08 26.54 -22.80
N THR A 185 1.50 25.46 -23.45
CA THR A 185 2.24 24.35 -22.84
C THR A 185 3.53 24.07 -23.62
N LEU A 186 4.66 24.15 -22.93
CA LEU A 186 5.98 23.83 -23.45
C LEU A 186 6.65 22.79 -22.56
N GLU A 187 6.97 21.63 -23.13
CA GLU A 187 7.69 20.55 -22.46
C GLU A 187 8.96 20.21 -23.24
N LEU A 188 10.10 20.31 -22.58
CA LEU A 188 11.40 20.00 -23.14
C LEU A 188 12.04 18.89 -22.31
N SER A 189 12.42 17.81 -22.98
CA SER A 189 13.03 16.63 -22.35
C SER A 189 14.41 16.35 -22.93
N HIS A 190 15.42 16.19 -22.07
CA HIS A 190 16.82 15.92 -22.43
C HIS A 190 17.54 17.00 -23.26
N VAL A 191 16.95 18.19 -23.38
CA VAL A 191 17.47 19.29 -24.21
C VAL A 191 18.65 19.98 -23.54
N THR A 192 19.72 20.27 -24.31
CA THR A 192 20.82 21.10 -23.83
C THR A 192 20.77 22.53 -24.39
N PHE A 193 20.88 23.55 -23.54
CA PHE A 193 21.03 24.95 -23.95
C PHE A 193 22.50 25.36 -23.97
N SER A 194 22.87 26.24 -24.91
CA SER A 194 24.24 26.76 -25.02
C SER A 194 24.57 27.85 -24.00
N ASP A 195 23.57 28.64 -23.60
CA ASP A 195 23.70 29.82 -22.75
C ASP A 195 22.31 30.27 -22.21
N ASP A 196 22.31 31.18 -21.22
CA ASP A 196 21.08 31.74 -20.64
C ASP A 196 20.34 32.65 -21.62
N ASN A 197 21.05 33.39 -22.48
CA ASN A 197 20.41 34.26 -23.47
C ASN A 197 19.46 33.49 -24.39
N SER A 198 19.84 32.28 -24.81
CA SER A 198 19.01 31.39 -25.62
C SER A 198 17.74 30.98 -24.86
N THR A 199 17.86 30.72 -23.56
CA THR A 199 16.76 30.32 -22.69
C THR A 199 15.80 31.49 -22.42
N GLN A 200 16.32 32.67 -22.09
CA GLN A 200 15.54 33.90 -21.95
C GLN A 200 14.84 34.28 -23.24
N HIS A 201 15.52 34.12 -24.40
CA HIS A 201 14.94 34.38 -25.70
C HIS A 201 13.75 33.45 -25.99
N LEU A 202 13.86 32.16 -25.64
CA LEU A 202 12.74 31.22 -25.77
C LEU A 202 11.55 31.63 -24.90
N PHE A 203 11.78 31.89 -23.62
CA PHE A 203 10.70 32.21 -22.66
C PHE A 203 10.01 33.53 -22.98
N SER A 204 10.79 34.57 -23.31
CA SER A 204 10.23 35.86 -23.75
C SER A 204 9.48 35.78 -25.08
N SER A 205 9.75 34.76 -25.90
CA SER A 205 9.02 34.50 -27.15
C SER A 205 7.69 33.77 -26.96
N CYS A 206 7.31 33.40 -25.73
CA CYS A 206 6.07 32.67 -25.40
C CYS A 206 5.16 33.51 -24.47
N PRO A 207 4.49 34.57 -24.97
CA PRO A 207 3.80 35.55 -24.13
C PRO A 207 2.59 35.01 -23.35
N VAL A 208 1.98 33.90 -23.78
CA VAL A 208 0.78 33.31 -23.17
C VAL A 208 1.06 31.97 -22.47
N LEU A 209 2.34 31.65 -22.23
CA LEU A 209 2.76 30.37 -21.66
C LEU A 209 2.21 30.20 -20.24
N GLN A 210 1.47 29.11 -20.01
CA GLN A 210 0.86 28.78 -18.72
C GLN A 210 1.52 27.57 -18.06
N GLU A 211 2.10 26.66 -18.85
CA GLU A 211 2.71 25.43 -18.38
C GLU A 211 4.11 25.26 -19.00
N LEU A 212 5.12 25.12 -18.15
CA LEU A 212 6.50 24.87 -18.56
C LEU A 212 7.02 23.63 -17.84
N ALA A 213 7.50 22.66 -18.61
CA ALA A 213 8.16 21.46 -18.11
C ALA A 213 9.56 21.33 -18.69
N LEU A 214 10.57 21.25 -17.83
CA LEU A 214 11.98 21.07 -18.16
C LEU A 214 12.45 19.77 -17.50
N VAL A 215 12.49 18.69 -18.28
CA VAL A 215 12.84 17.35 -17.78
C VAL A 215 14.22 16.97 -18.31
N LYS A 216 15.18 16.71 -17.42
CA LYS A 216 16.57 16.32 -17.74
C LYS A 216 17.26 17.29 -18.71
N CYS A 217 16.92 18.58 -18.63
CA CYS A 217 17.51 19.62 -19.48
C CYS A 217 18.82 20.15 -18.89
N GLY A 218 19.81 20.45 -19.73
CA GLY A 218 21.13 20.90 -19.30
C GLY A 218 21.54 22.26 -19.87
N TRP A 219 22.47 22.95 -19.20
CA TRP A 219 23.06 24.22 -19.68
C TRP A 219 24.57 24.11 -19.73
N LYS A 220 25.20 24.58 -20.82
CA LYS A 220 26.66 24.62 -20.92
C LYS A 220 27.20 25.88 -20.22
N ASN A 221 28.10 25.69 -19.23
CA ASN A 221 28.88 26.76 -18.60
C ASN A 221 28.07 27.90 -17.93
N LEU A 222 26.88 27.59 -17.39
CA LEU A 222 25.99 28.59 -16.81
C LEU A 222 26.06 28.62 -15.28
N LYS A 223 26.22 29.82 -14.70
CA LYS A 223 26.23 30.04 -13.23
C LYS A 223 24.87 30.40 -12.64
N THR A 224 23.95 30.93 -13.45
CA THR A 224 22.63 31.34 -12.99
C THR A 224 21.62 31.19 -14.11
N LEU A 225 20.51 30.51 -13.83
CA LEU A 225 19.35 30.41 -14.70
C LEU A 225 18.22 31.27 -14.11
N MET A 226 17.57 32.10 -14.92
CA MET A 226 16.42 32.89 -14.50
C MET A 226 15.14 32.42 -15.20
N ILE A 227 14.07 32.16 -14.46
CA ILE A 227 12.76 31.84 -15.04
C ILE A 227 11.81 32.98 -14.67
N CYS A 228 11.58 33.88 -15.63
CA CYS A 228 10.74 35.07 -15.47
C CYS A 228 9.56 35.01 -16.44
N ILE A 229 8.49 34.28 -16.07
CA ILE A 229 7.32 34.08 -16.92
C ILE A 229 6.07 34.45 -16.12
N PRO A 230 5.58 35.70 -16.23
CA PRO A 230 4.49 36.20 -15.40
C PRO A 230 3.16 35.47 -15.61
N THR A 231 2.93 34.87 -16.78
CA THR A 231 1.72 34.14 -17.15
C THR A 231 1.71 32.68 -16.69
N LEU A 232 2.84 32.20 -16.14
CA LEU A 232 3.05 30.80 -15.78
C LEU A 232 2.17 30.41 -14.59
N LYS A 233 1.41 29.33 -14.75
CA LYS A 233 0.57 28.71 -13.72
C LYS A 233 1.12 27.38 -13.23
N ARG A 234 1.84 26.64 -14.08
CA ARG A 234 2.49 25.38 -13.71
C ARG A 234 3.94 25.35 -14.17
N LEU A 235 4.82 24.97 -13.27
CA LEU A 235 6.24 24.79 -13.53
C LEU A 235 6.66 23.40 -13.09
N THR A 236 7.30 22.64 -13.98
CA THR A 236 7.92 21.35 -13.69
C THR A 236 9.40 21.40 -14.08
N ILE A 237 10.27 21.10 -13.13
CA ILE A 237 11.71 20.96 -13.33
C ILE A 237 12.09 19.60 -12.74
N GLU A 238 12.60 18.70 -13.58
CA GLU A 238 13.06 17.36 -13.16
C GLU A 238 14.47 17.11 -13.69
N ASP A 239 15.42 16.60 -12.89
CA ASP A 239 16.80 16.30 -13.32
C ASP A 239 17.33 14.97 -12.72
N GLU A 240 18.34 14.35 -13.35
CA GLU A 240 18.94 13.06 -12.96
C GLU A 240 20.44 13.13 -12.68
N ALA A 241 20.89 12.46 -11.61
CA ALA A 241 22.28 12.42 -11.17
C ALA A 241 23.28 11.89 -12.22
N MET A 242 22.87 10.97 -13.10
CA MET A 242 23.77 10.31 -14.05
C MET A 242 24.10 11.14 -15.31
N TRP A 243 23.40 12.25 -15.55
CA TRP A 243 23.59 13.11 -16.73
C TRP A 243 24.37 14.40 -16.44
N ILE A 244 24.80 14.59 -15.19
CA ILE A 244 25.51 15.78 -14.72
C ILE A 244 26.99 15.72 -15.14
N ARG A 245 27.28 16.12 -16.39
CA ARG A 245 28.63 16.58 -16.79
C ARG A 245 28.74 18.11 -16.92
N GLY A 246 27.77 18.86 -16.38
CA GLY A 246 27.76 20.32 -16.50
C GLY A 246 26.97 21.12 -15.45
N PHE A 247 26.28 20.49 -14.50
CA PHE A 247 25.47 21.18 -13.47
C PHE A 247 26.25 21.64 -12.24
N LEU A 248 27.54 21.31 -12.13
CA LEU A 248 28.37 21.76 -11.02
C LEU A 248 28.36 23.30 -10.95
N SER A 249 27.55 23.88 -10.05
CA SER A 249 27.42 25.30 -9.65
C SER A 249 26.36 26.24 -10.29
N CYS A 250 25.25 25.75 -10.86
CA CYS A 250 24.18 26.65 -11.39
C CYS A 250 23.13 27.04 -10.31
N VAL A 251 22.86 28.34 -10.14
CA VAL A 251 21.78 28.87 -9.28
C VAL A 251 20.52 29.14 -10.11
N THR A 252 19.41 28.46 -9.84
CA THR A 252 18.13 28.66 -10.54
C THR A 252 17.23 29.61 -9.77
N LYS A 253 16.90 30.77 -10.36
CA LYS A 253 16.02 31.78 -9.76
C LYS A 253 14.67 31.79 -10.47
N ILE A 254 13.59 31.63 -9.73
CA ILE A 254 12.22 31.56 -10.26
C ILE A 254 11.44 32.80 -9.82
N TYR A 255 10.89 33.53 -10.79
CA TYR A 255 10.03 34.71 -10.61
C TYR A 255 8.69 34.48 -11.32
N ALA A 256 7.67 34.04 -10.58
CA ALA A 256 6.38 33.66 -11.15
C ALA A 256 5.20 33.93 -10.18
N ALA A 257 4.75 35.19 -10.13
CA ALA A 257 3.68 35.63 -9.23
C ALA A 257 2.33 34.90 -9.37
N ASN A 258 2.02 34.39 -10.56
CA ASN A 258 0.78 33.66 -10.86
C ASN A 258 0.94 32.13 -10.84
N LEU A 259 2.08 31.63 -10.34
CA LEU A 259 2.34 30.19 -10.27
C LEU A 259 1.40 29.54 -9.26
N ILE A 260 0.65 28.53 -9.69
CA ILE A 260 -0.33 27.79 -8.88
C ILE A 260 0.24 26.42 -8.48
N HIS A 261 0.92 25.74 -9.41
CA HIS A 261 1.56 24.45 -9.18
C HIS A 261 3.07 24.51 -9.47
N LEU A 262 3.88 24.05 -8.52
CA LEU A 262 5.31 23.90 -8.67
C LEU A 262 5.69 22.43 -8.51
N ARG A 263 6.47 21.87 -9.43
CA ARG A 263 7.12 20.57 -9.29
C ARG A 263 8.61 20.73 -9.55
N CYS A 264 9.44 20.41 -8.56
CA CYS A 264 10.88 20.58 -8.61
C CYS A 264 11.53 19.33 -8.07
N ILE A 265 12.14 18.51 -8.94
CA ILE A 265 12.78 17.25 -8.61
C ILE A 265 14.22 17.32 -9.14
N SER A 266 15.24 17.37 -8.30
CA SER A 266 16.61 17.67 -8.75
C SER A 266 17.68 17.07 -7.84
N SER A 267 18.92 17.03 -8.32
CA SER A 267 20.10 16.79 -7.47
C SER A 267 20.36 17.98 -6.53
N LEU A 268 20.92 17.72 -5.34
CA LEU A 268 21.39 18.70 -4.34
C LEU A 268 22.55 19.61 -4.81
N GLU A 269 23.01 19.48 -6.05
CA GLU A 269 24.03 20.37 -6.63
C GLU A 269 23.44 21.69 -7.20
N VAL A 270 22.11 21.82 -7.26
CA VAL A 270 21.40 22.95 -7.89
C VAL A 270 20.72 23.84 -6.83
N ASP A 271 21.19 25.08 -6.66
CA ASP A 271 20.62 26.06 -5.71
C ASP A 271 19.37 26.72 -6.31
N PHE A 272 18.19 26.36 -5.81
CA PHE A 272 16.92 26.97 -6.20
C PHE A 272 16.55 28.14 -5.28
N ARG A 273 16.26 29.29 -5.88
CA ARG A 273 15.77 30.48 -5.18
C ARG A 273 14.44 30.93 -5.74
N LEU A 274 13.40 30.82 -4.92
CA LEU A 274 12.03 31.17 -5.28
C LEU A 274 11.72 32.61 -4.86
N TYR A 275 11.18 33.40 -5.78
CA TYR A 275 10.83 34.80 -5.54
C TYR A 275 9.38 35.05 -5.96
N ASP A 276 8.63 35.73 -5.08
CA ASP A 276 7.28 36.23 -5.35
C ASP A 276 6.32 35.13 -5.85
N LEU A 277 6.13 34.06 -5.06
CA LEU A 277 5.22 32.94 -5.35
C LEU A 277 3.92 33.02 -4.55
N SER A 278 3.32 34.21 -4.47
CA SER A 278 2.17 34.47 -3.60
C SER A 278 0.90 33.68 -3.95
N SER A 279 0.77 33.25 -5.22
CA SER A 279 -0.38 32.47 -5.73
C SER A 279 -0.22 30.95 -5.64
N LEU A 280 0.88 30.45 -5.06
CA LEU A 280 1.21 29.03 -5.05
C LEU A 280 0.27 28.25 -4.13
N VAL A 281 -0.42 27.25 -4.67
CA VAL A 281 -1.41 26.42 -3.94
C VAL A 281 -0.88 25.01 -3.72
N ASP A 282 -0.14 24.47 -4.69
CA ASP A 282 0.35 23.10 -4.71
C ASP A 282 1.83 23.07 -5.09
N ALA A 283 2.65 22.41 -4.28
CA ALA A 283 4.08 22.30 -4.50
C ALA A 283 4.52 20.84 -4.35
N SER A 284 5.37 20.36 -5.25
CA SER A 284 6.00 19.04 -5.22
C SER A 284 7.52 19.22 -5.29
N ILE A 285 8.26 18.81 -4.26
CA ILE A 285 9.69 19.06 -4.11
C ILE A 285 10.41 17.75 -3.84
N GLY A 286 11.37 17.38 -4.68
CA GLY A 286 12.23 16.22 -4.49
C GLY A 286 13.69 16.60 -4.69
N LEU A 287 14.54 16.30 -3.73
CA LEU A 287 15.98 16.49 -3.82
C LEU A 287 16.66 15.15 -3.53
N TYR A 288 17.59 14.69 -4.38
CA TYR A 288 18.33 13.44 -4.20
C TYR A 288 19.83 13.68 -3.96
N ASP A 289 20.45 12.82 -3.15
CA ASP A 289 21.80 13.03 -2.62
C ASP A 289 22.93 12.27 -3.33
N ASN A 290 24.11 12.91 -3.38
CA ASN A 290 25.42 12.36 -3.71
C ASN A 290 26.59 13.09 -2.96
N SER A 291 26.31 13.95 -1.98
CA SER A 291 27.28 14.82 -1.30
C SER A 291 27.08 14.91 0.22
N SER A 292 27.93 15.65 0.95
CA SER A 292 27.94 15.63 2.42
C SER A 292 26.73 16.32 3.07
N ALA A 293 26.18 15.70 4.12
CA ALA A 293 24.92 16.03 4.81
C ALA A 293 24.68 17.51 5.24
N GLU A 294 25.73 18.31 5.47
CA GLU A 294 25.59 19.71 5.92
C GLU A 294 25.16 20.67 4.79
N ASP A 295 25.71 20.52 3.57
CA ASP A 295 25.39 21.40 2.44
C ASP A 295 23.95 21.18 1.93
N ALA A 296 23.43 19.96 2.10
CA ALA A 296 22.08 19.56 1.75
C ALA A 296 21.01 20.33 2.56
N THR A 297 21.21 20.44 3.87
CA THR A 297 20.26 21.03 4.82
C THR A 297 20.02 22.52 4.53
N HIS A 298 21.08 23.29 4.24
CA HIS A 298 20.96 24.72 3.94
C HIS A 298 20.18 24.98 2.63
N GLN A 299 20.33 24.13 1.63
CA GLN A 299 19.63 24.27 0.35
C GLN A 299 18.15 23.91 0.44
N VAL A 300 17.83 22.83 1.16
CA VAL A 300 16.44 22.41 1.44
C VAL A 300 15.69 23.55 2.15
N LEU A 301 16.29 24.14 3.18
CA LEU A 301 15.70 25.28 3.90
C LEU A 301 15.55 26.53 3.01
N GLY A 302 16.53 26.79 2.13
CA GLY A 302 16.46 27.88 1.15
C GLY A 302 15.29 27.75 0.18
N LEU A 303 15.11 26.58 -0.42
CA LEU A 303 14.01 26.28 -1.33
C LEU A 303 12.65 26.41 -0.62
N LEU A 304 12.50 25.77 0.55
CA LEU A 304 11.25 25.79 1.31
C LEU A 304 10.88 27.16 1.87
N SER A 305 11.86 28.03 2.15
CA SER A 305 11.60 29.39 2.62
C SER A 305 10.81 30.25 1.63
N GLY A 306 10.89 29.93 0.34
CA GLY A 306 10.15 30.63 -0.72
C GLY A 306 8.79 30.02 -1.08
N VAL A 307 8.43 28.89 -0.46
CA VAL A 307 7.16 28.19 -0.66
C VAL A 307 6.16 28.68 0.38
N VAL A 308 5.47 29.78 0.12
CA VAL A 308 4.55 30.43 1.09
C VAL A 308 3.09 30.27 0.62
N ASN A 309 2.14 30.08 1.56
CA ASN A 309 0.69 29.93 1.33
C ASN A 309 0.21 28.64 0.64
N VAL A 310 1.05 27.61 0.57
CA VAL A 310 0.72 26.32 -0.06
C VAL A 310 -0.31 25.54 0.78
N GLN A 311 -1.33 25.00 0.11
CA GLN A 311 -2.34 24.14 0.73
C GLN A 311 -1.98 22.66 0.64
N LYS A 312 -1.30 22.25 -0.44
CA LYS A 312 -0.82 20.89 -0.68
C LYS A 312 0.68 20.88 -0.96
N LEU A 313 1.48 20.21 -0.11
CA LEU A 313 2.92 20.08 -0.30
C LEU A 313 3.30 18.61 -0.44
N SER A 314 3.86 18.21 -1.57
CA SER A 314 4.46 16.90 -1.79
C SER A 314 5.98 16.99 -1.64
N ILE A 315 6.61 16.14 -0.85
CA ILE A 315 8.07 16.09 -0.67
C ILE A 315 8.62 14.67 -0.83
N THR A 316 9.88 14.51 -1.24
CA THR A 316 10.53 13.17 -1.21
C THR A 316 11.00 12.77 0.18
N SER A 317 11.16 11.46 0.37
CA SER A 317 11.82 10.87 1.54
C SER A 317 13.20 11.51 1.76
N ASP A 318 14.02 11.60 0.71
CA ASP A 318 15.37 12.18 0.79
C ASP A 318 15.35 13.68 1.16
N THR A 319 14.34 14.43 0.68
CA THR A 319 14.13 15.83 1.08
C THR A 319 13.72 15.95 2.55
N LEU A 320 13.01 14.94 3.07
CA LEU A 320 12.56 14.86 4.47
C LEU A 320 13.73 14.55 5.43
N GLU A 321 14.73 13.79 5.00
CA GLU A 321 15.94 13.50 5.79
C GLU A 321 16.81 14.74 5.99
N GLY A 322 16.81 15.66 5.02
CA GLY A 322 17.47 16.97 5.14
C GLY A 322 16.96 17.86 6.28
N PHE A 323 15.91 17.47 7.02
CA PHE A 323 15.44 18.16 8.22
C PHE A 323 16.10 17.67 9.53
N HIS A 324 16.89 16.58 9.50
CA HIS A 324 17.31 15.85 10.70
C HIS A 324 18.73 16.19 11.22
N TYR A 325 19.55 16.89 10.44
CA TYR A 325 20.93 17.17 10.82
C TYR A 325 21.09 18.46 11.63
N ASP A 326 21.21 18.33 12.96
CA ASP A 326 21.90 19.28 13.84
C ASP A 326 22.78 18.50 14.84
N GLU A 327 23.90 19.08 15.27
CA GLU A 327 25.03 18.43 15.96
C GLU A 327 24.69 17.73 17.31
N ASP A 328 23.47 17.88 17.83
CA ASP A 328 23.04 17.38 19.15
C ASP A 328 21.94 16.29 19.11
N GLY A 329 21.62 15.76 17.92
CA GLY A 329 20.87 14.50 17.78
C GLY A 329 19.41 14.50 18.24
N TYR A 330 18.82 15.65 18.62
CA TYR A 330 17.39 15.79 18.91
C TYR A 330 16.96 17.25 18.75
N THR A 331 16.52 17.71 17.56
CA THR A 331 15.38 18.65 17.36
C THR A 331 15.21 19.11 15.90
N LEU A 332 13.98 19.03 15.40
CA LEU A 332 13.46 19.79 14.25
C LEU A 332 13.39 21.30 14.60
N GLY A 333 14.55 21.96 14.71
CA GLY A 333 14.68 23.30 15.31
C GLY A 333 14.36 24.50 14.41
N ARG A 334 14.20 24.33 13.08
CA ARG A 334 13.94 25.44 12.15
C ARG A 334 13.03 25.06 11.00
N VAL A 335 11.78 24.71 11.30
CA VAL A 335 10.76 24.56 10.26
C VAL A 335 10.37 25.96 9.72
N PRO A 336 10.41 26.20 8.39
CA PRO A 336 10.02 27.49 7.80
C PRO A 336 8.57 27.88 8.12
N SER A 337 8.28 29.18 8.16
CA SER A 337 6.97 29.74 8.55
C SER A 337 5.79 29.31 7.66
N CYS A 338 6.05 28.70 6.50
CA CYS A 338 5.02 28.17 5.63
C CYS A 338 4.27 26.95 6.22
N PHE A 339 4.91 26.20 7.12
CA PHE A 339 4.30 25.03 7.77
C PHE A 339 3.35 25.38 8.92
N SER A 340 3.33 26.64 9.39
CA SER A 340 2.64 27.01 10.63
C SER A 340 1.21 27.56 10.46
N SER A 341 0.72 27.81 9.23
CA SER A 341 -0.58 28.50 9.07
C SER A 341 -1.52 28.05 7.95
N SER A 342 -1.01 27.65 6.77
CA SER A 342 -1.88 27.45 5.57
C SER A 342 -1.89 26.03 5.00
N LEU A 343 -0.96 25.18 5.43
CA LEU A 343 -0.76 23.84 4.90
C LEU A 343 -1.85 22.88 5.42
N LYS A 344 -2.62 22.29 4.51
CA LYS A 344 -3.71 21.36 4.84
C LYS A 344 -3.36 19.92 4.51
N THR A 345 -2.66 19.73 3.39
CA THR A 345 -2.28 18.42 2.87
C THR A 345 -0.78 18.33 2.73
N VAL A 346 -0.17 17.31 3.32
CA VAL A 346 1.23 16.93 3.04
C VAL A 346 1.22 15.59 2.32
N CYS A 347 2.04 15.47 1.29
CA CYS A 347 2.27 14.23 0.58
C CYS A 347 3.75 13.85 0.72
N ILE A 348 4.10 12.63 1.11
CA ILE A 348 5.50 12.16 1.04
C ILE A 348 5.56 11.14 -0.07
N ALA A 349 6.27 11.43 -1.17
CA ALA A 349 6.26 10.62 -2.39
C ALA A 349 7.66 10.16 -2.78
N TYR A 350 7.78 8.94 -3.32
CA TYR A 350 9.02 8.47 -3.92
C TYR A 350 8.84 8.80 -5.38
N PHE A 351 9.45 9.91 -5.78
CA PHE A 351 9.53 10.19 -7.19
C PHE A 351 10.56 9.20 -7.73
N SER A 352 10.11 8.01 -8.13
CA SER A 352 11.03 7.01 -8.68
C SER A 352 11.77 7.59 -9.88
N GLU A 353 13.06 7.25 -9.99
CA GLU A 353 13.92 7.50 -11.16
C GLU A 353 13.34 6.92 -12.47
N THR A 354 12.21 6.19 -12.39
CA THR A 354 11.57 5.45 -13.47
C THR A 354 10.10 5.80 -13.68
N ALA A 355 9.56 6.85 -13.03
CA ALA A 355 8.15 7.26 -13.23
C ALA A 355 7.86 7.79 -14.65
N ALA A 356 8.89 8.21 -15.39
CA ALA A 356 8.78 8.50 -16.82
C ALA A 356 8.71 7.24 -17.71
N GLU A 357 9.15 6.08 -17.20
CA GLU A 357 9.09 4.78 -17.92
C GLU A 357 7.92 3.89 -17.45
N MET A 358 7.27 4.16 -16.33
CA MET A 358 6.13 3.36 -15.82
C MET A 358 4.73 3.97 -16.04
N TRP A 359 4.62 5.20 -16.55
CA TRP A 359 3.39 5.68 -17.20
C TRP A 359 3.12 5.00 -18.57
N PHE A 360 3.93 4.00 -18.94
CA PHE A 360 3.84 3.27 -20.21
C PHE A 360 3.06 1.95 -20.17
N ILE A 361 2.57 1.48 -19.00
CA ILE A 361 2.02 0.11 -18.88
C ILE A 361 0.59 0.03 -18.33
N SER A 362 -0.05 1.12 -17.92
CA SER A 362 -1.42 1.05 -17.36
C SER A 362 -2.45 1.76 -18.24
N LEU A 363 -2.86 1.08 -19.31
CA LEU A 363 -4.17 1.16 -19.96
C LEU A 363 -4.22 0.01 -20.98
N GLU A 364 -5.33 -0.73 -21.01
CA GLU A 364 -5.61 -1.90 -21.87
C GLU A 364 -5.20 -3.29 -21.33
N ALA A 365 -5.89 -3.75 -20.30
CA ALA A 365 -6.11 -5.18 -20.09
C ALA A 365 -7.59 -5.44 -19.84
N GLY A 366 -8.37 -5.54 -20.92
CA GLY A 366 -9.78 -5.93 -20.86
C GLY A 366 -10.29 -6.34 -22.23
N HIS A 367 -10.55 -7.64 -22.39
CA HIS A 367 -11.29 -8.38 -23.43
C HIS A 367 -10.46 -9.37 -24.25
N ASP A 368 -10.59 -10.66 -23.90
CA ASP A 368 -11.11 -11.68 -24.82
C ASP A 368 -10.96 -13.08 -24.22
N LEU A 369 -12.07 -13.80 -23.98
CA LEU A 369 -12.12 -15.27 -24.04
C LEU A 369 -13.59 -15.74 -24.23
N LYS A 370 -13.93 -16.20 -25.44
CA LYS A 370 -14.97 -17.21 -25.65
C LYS A 370 -14.52 -18.21 -26.71
N ASN A 371 -14.29 -19.45 -26.30
CA ASN A 371 -14.55 -20.62 -27.13
C ASN A 371 -14.81 -21.84 -26.24
N GLY A 372 -15.98 -22.46 -26.46
CA GLY A 372 -16.49 -23.57 -25.68
C GLY A 372 -15.90 -24.91 -26.09
N SER A 373 -15.55 -25.71 -25.09
CA SER A 373 -15.53 -27.17 -25.16
C SER A 373 -15.73 -27.69 -23.73
N THR A 374 -16.69 -28.60 -23.57
CA THR A 374 -17.07 -29.29 -22.32
C THR A 374 -15.84 -29.70 -21.50
N ARG A 375 -15.60 -29.02 -20.37
CA ARG A 375 -14.46 -29.24 -19.47
C ARG A 375 -14.86 -30.16 -18.31
N VAL A 376 -13.99 -31.12 -18.03
CA VAL A 376 -13.91 -31.82 -16.74
C VAL A 376 -13.69 -30.76 -15.64
N LEU A 377 -14.54 -30.73 -14.62
CA LEU A 377 -14.44 -29.82 -13.48
C LEU A 377 -13.14 -30.11 -12.71
N ASN A 378 -12.13 -29.27 -12.89
CA ASN A 378 -10.99 -29.20 -11.97
C ASN A 378 -11.36 -28.20 -10.86
N PRO A 379 -11.57 -28.64 -9.60
CA PRO A 379 -11.90 -27.73 -8.50
C PRO A 379 -10.75 -26.78 -8.12
N LEU A 380 -9.55 -26.98 -8.68
CA LEU A 380 -8.38 -26.11 -8.54
C LEU A 380 -7.87 -25.66 -9.92
N ASP A 381 -8.79 -25.30 -10.82
CA ASP A 381 -8.41 -24.65 -12.07
C ASP A 381 -7.73 -23.30 -11.79
N PRO A 382 -6.51 -23.04 -12.30
CA PRO A 382 -5.76 -21.82 -11.95
C PRO A 382 -6.41 -20.50 -12.36
N GLU A 383 -7.14 -20.50 -13.49
CA GLU A 383 -7.80 -19.29 -13.99
C GLU A 383 -9.05 -18.99 -13.17
N GLU A 384 -9.85 -20.03 -12.85
CA GLU A 384 -10.99 -19.86 -11.96
C GLU A 384 -10.57 -19.54 -10.52
N PHE A 385 -9.48 -20.13 -10.03
CA PHE A 385 -8.88 -19.78 -8.73
C PHE A 385 -8.46 -18.31 -8.69
N ARG A 386 -7.82 -17.79 -9.75
CA ARG A 386 -7.43 -16.38 -9.84
C ARG A 386 -8.66 -15.47 -9.85
N ARG A 387 -9.66 -15.79 -10.67
CA ARG A 387 -10.90 -15.01 -10.80
C ARG A 387 -11.67 -14.94 -9.49
N GLN A 388 -11.92 -16.08 -8.85
CA GLN A 388 -12.60 -16.14 -7.55
C GLN A 388 -11.75 -15.50 -6.45
N GLY A 389 -10.43 -15.71 -6.47
CA GLY A 389 -9.51 -15.09 -5.53
C GLY A 389 -9.57 -13.56 -5.55
N GLN A 390 -9.55 -12.95 -6.73
CA GLN A 390 -9.69 -11.50 -6.90
C GLN A 390 -11.01 -10.99 -6.31
N LEU A 391 -12.12 -11.67 -6.62
CA LEU A 391 -13.44 -11.30 -6.10
C LEU A 391 -13.49 -11.32 -4.56
N ILE A 392 -12.90 -12.33 -3.91
CA ILE A 392 -12.85 -12.41 -2.45
C ILE A 392 -11.94 -11.32 -1.86
N ILE A 393 -10.83 -10.99 -2.51
CA ILE A 393 -9.94 -9.91 -2.07
C ILE A 393 -10.65 -8.55 -2.13
N ASP A 394 -11.35 -8.26 -3.22
CA ASP A 394 -12.13 -7.03 -3.37
C ASP A 394 -13.21 -6.92 -2.30
N PHE A 395 -13.96 -8.02 -2.07
CA PHE A 395 -14.95 -8.10 -1.00
C PHE A 395 -14.35 -7.84 0.40
N LEU A 396 -13.19 -8.42 0.72
CA LEU A 396 -12.54 -8.21 2.01
C LEU A 396 -12.04 -6.76 2.16
N ALA A 397 -11.48 -6.17 1.11
CA ALA A 397 -11.05 -4.78 1.10
C ALA A 397 -12.25 -3.84 1.35
N ASP A 398 -13.37 -4.08 0.66
CA ASP A 398 -14.60 -3.34 0.85
C ASP A 398 -15.20 -3.57 2.24
N TYR A 399 -15.13 -4.79 2.78
CA TYR A 399 -15.55 -5.08 4.14
C TYR A 399 -14.76 -4.27 5.17
N TYR A 400 -13.43 -4.24 5.08
CA TYR A 400 -12.59 -3.42 5.99
C TYR A 400 -12.85 -1.93 5.83
N LYS A 401 -12.98 -1.44 4.60
CA LYS A 401 -13.31 -0.04 4.30
C LYS A 401 -14.66 0.39 4.89
N ASN A 402 -15.62 -0.52 4.95
CA ASN A 402 -16.99 -0.23 5.37
C ASN A 402 -17.35 -0.77 6.77
N ILE A 403 -16.40 -1.36 7.50
CA ILE A 403 -16.70 -2.11 8.73
C ILE A 403 -17.40 -1.29 9.81
N GLU A 404 -17.10 0.01 9.89
CA GLU A 404 -17.72 0.94 10.85
C GLU A 404 -19.21 1.20 10.61
N LYS A 405 -19.72 0.90 9.40
CA LYS A 405 -21.15 1.02 9.10
C LYS A 405 -21.99 -0.05 9.79
N TYR A 406 -21.37 -1.18 10.15
CA TYR A 406 -22.06 -2.28 10.81
C TYR A 406 -22.11 -2.08 12.34
N PRO A 407 -23.20 -2.49 13.01
CA PRO A 407 -23.23 -2.49 14.46
C PRO A 407 -22.17 -3.48 14.98
N VAL A 408 -21.25 -3.00 15.81
CA VAL A 408 -20.11 -3.79 16.32
C VAL A 408 -20.55 -5.15 16.88
N ARG A 409 -21.61 -5.17 17.69
CA ARG A 409 -22.26 -6.39 18.17
C ARG A 409 -23.45 -6.72 17.27
N SER A 410 -23.50 -7.96 16.78
CA SER A 410 -24.64 -8.45 15.99
C SER A 410 -25.96 -8.29 16.74
N GLN A 411 -27.03 -8.03 15.98
CA GLN A 411 -28.39 -7.77 16.47
C GLN A 411 -29.37 -8.89 16.11
N VAL A 412 -28.88 -10.03 15.64
CA VAL A 412 -29.73 -11.16 15.22
C VAL A 412 -30.18 -12.01 16.41
N GLU A 413 -31.33 -12.66 16.26
CA GLU A 413 -31.83 -13.62 17.25
C GLU A 413 -31.19 -15.02 17.08
N PRO A 414 -31.06 -15.82 18.15
CA PRO A 414 -30.62 -17.21 18.05
C PRO A 414 -31.46 -18.01 17.04
N GLY A 415 -30.80 -18.70 16.11
CA GLY A 415 -31.46 -19.50 15.08
C GLY A 415 -31.91 -18.74 13.83
N TYR A 416 -31.65 -17.43 13.70
CA TYR A 416 -32.10 -16.65 12.53
C TYR A 416 -31.64 -17.25 11.18
N LEU A 417 -30.42 -17.80 11.12
CA LEU A 417 -29.81 -18.25 9.88
C LEU A 417 -30.47 -19.52 9.31
N SER A 418 -30.99 -20.42 10.16
CA SER A 418 -31.62 -21.66 9.69
C SER A 418 -32.89 -21.41 8.89
N SER A 419 -33.59 -20.29 9.14
CA SER A 419 -34.77 -19.89 8.35
C SER A 419 -34.43 -19.25 7.00
N ARG A 420 -33.16 -18.93 6.76
CA ARG A 420 -32.68 -18.21 5.57
C ARG A 420 -31.89 -19.08 4.60
N LEU A 421 -31.43 -20.25 5.04
CA LEU A 421 -30.68 -21.19 4.22
C LEU A 421 -31.51 -22.45 3.95
N PRO A 422 -31.27 -23.16 2.83
CA PRO A 422 -31.90 -24.45 2.58
C PRO A 422 -31.57 -25.50 3.65
N ASP A 423 -32.52 -26.40 3.93
CA ASP A 423 -32.34 -27.49 4.89
C ASP A 423 -31.36 -28.59 4.42
N SER A 424 -30.94 -28.56 3.15
CA SER A 424 -30.04 -29.52 2.54
C SER A 424 -29.10 -28.86 1.53
N ALA A 425 -27.90 -29.42 1.35
CA ALA A 425 -26.97 -28.98 0.33
C ALA A 425 -27.56 -29.12 -1.10
N PRO A 426 -27.24 -28.20 -2.02
CA PRO A 426 -27.73 -28.25 -3.40
C PRO A 426 -27.15 -29.45 -4.15
N LEU A 427 -27.95 -30.02 -5.06
CA LEU A 427 -27.49 -31.11 -5.95
C LEU A 427 -26.65 -30.58 -7.12
N ASP A 428 -26.98 -29.38 -7.59
CA ASP A 428 -26.30 -28.69 -8.68
C ASP A 428 -25.35 -27.62 -8.14
N PRO A 429 -24.23 -27.33 -8.82
CA PRO A 429 -23.32 -26.27 -8.39
C PRO A 429 -23.97 -24.89 -8.49
N GLU A 430 -23.74 -24.05 -7.49
CA GLU A 430 -24.18 -22.66 -7.48
C GLU A 430 -23.03 -21.72 -7.90
N PRO A 431 -23.32 -20.63 -8.62
CA PRO A 431 -22.31 -19.61 -8.94
C PRO A 431 -21.75 -18.97 -7.67
N ILE A 432 -20.45 -18.63 -7.68
CA ILE A 432 -19.79 -17.97 -6.54
C ILE A 432 -20.44 -16.62 -6.21
N GLU A 433 -20.97 -15.92 -7.21
CA GLU A 433 -21.65 -14.63 -7.05
C GLU A 433 -22.92 -14.79 -6.20
N THR A 434 -23.65 -15.89 -6.34
CA THR A 434 -24.82 -16.22 -5.49
C THR A 434 -24.38 -16.47 -4.04
N VAL A 435 -23.32 -17.25 -3.84
CA VAL A 435 -22.77 -17.52 -2.50
C VAL A 435 -22.31 -16.23 -1.83
N MET A 436 -21.66 -15.32 -2.57
CA MET A 436 -21.21 -14.04 -2.03
C MET A 436 -22.37 -13.10 -1.67
N GLN A 437 -23.43 -13.13 -2.47
CA GLN A 437 -24.65 -12.39 -2.14
C GLN A 437 -25.30 -12.91 -0.86
N ASP A 438 -25.27 -14.22 -0.63
CA ASP A 438 -25.75 -14.83 0.62
C ASP A 438 -24.85 -14.49 1.81
N VAL A 439 -23.53 -14.41 1.61
CA VAL A 439 -22.60 -13.94 2.65
C VAL A 439 -22.98 -12.53 3.10
N GLU A 440 -23.22 -11.62 2.17
CA GLU A 440 -23.64 -10.25 2.47
C GLU A 440 -25.00 -10.18 3.16
N ASN A 441 -26.00 -10.89 2.63
CA ASN A 441 -27.38 -10.77 3.08
C ASN A 441 -27.67 -11.56 4.37
N HIS A 442 -26.95 -12.65 4.58
CA HIS A 442 -27.28 -13.63 5.61
C HIS A 442 -26.17 -13.83 6.61
N ILE A 443 -24.88 -13.72 6.24
CA ILE A 443 -23.78 -13.95 7.18
C ILE A 443 -23.33 -12.66 7.86
N ILE A 444 -23.05 -11.58 7.11
CA ILE A 444 -22.59 -10.29 7.66
C ILE A 444 -23.47 -9.79 8.82
N PRO A 445 -24.82 -9.80 8.74
CA PRO A 445 -25.66 -9.34 9.85
C PRO A 445 -25.48 -10.13 11.15
N GLY A 446 -25.09 -11.41 11.05
CA GLY A 446 -24.84 -12.28 12.19
C GLY A 446 -23.44 -12.20 12.77
N ILE A 447 -22.53 -11.43 12.17
CA ILE A 447 -21.16 -11.28 12.64
C ILE A 447 -21.11 -10.23 13.75
N THR A 448 -20.40 -10.55 14.84
CA THR A 448 -19.87 -9.52 15.74
C THR A 448 -18.54 -9.07 15.16
N HIS A 449 -18.39 -7.80 14.83
CA HIS A 449 -17.27 -7.29 14.05
C HIS A 449 -16.04 -7.04 14.91
N TRP A 450 -15.29 -8.11 15.24
CA TRP A 450 -14.06 -8.06 16.04
C TRP A 450 -12.96 -7.18 15.47
N GLN A 451 -12.98 -6.93 14.16
CA GLN A 451 -12.02 -6.08 13.45
C GLN A 451 -12.47 -4.62 13.37
N SER A 452 -13.65 -4.28 13.91
CA SER A 452 -14.12 -2.90 13.93
C SER A 452 -13.20 -2.07 14.84
N PRO A 453 -12.85 -0.83 14.44
CA PRO A 453 -12.07 0.06 15.31
C PRO A 453 -12.84 0.46 16.58
N ASN A 454 -14.16 0.24 16.60
CA ASN A 454 -15.02 0.48 17.76
C ASN A 454 -15.21 -0.78 18.64
N TYR A 455 -14.41 -1.83 18.43
CA TYR A 455 -14.46 -3.07 19.21
C TYR A 455 -13.49 -3.02 20.41
N PHE A 456 -14.05 -2.84 21.61
CA PHE A 456 -13.29 -2.78 22.88
C PHE A 456 -13.66 -3.90 23.86
N ALA A 457 -14.35 -4.95 23.39
CA ALA A 457 -14.76 -6.07 24.23
C ALA A 457 -13.69 -7.16 24.31
N TYR A 458 -13.54 -7.79 25.48
CA TYR A 458 -12.54 -8.85 25.72
C TYR A 458 -11.11 -8.40 25.37
N PHE A 459 -10.32 -9.30 24.78
CA PHE A 459 -9.11 -8.97 24.06
C PHE A 459 -9.34 -9.32 22.59
N PRO A 460 -8.64 -8.67 21.64
CA PRO A 460 -8.62 -9.15 20.26
C PRO A 460 -8.27 -10.65 20.30
N ALA A 461 -9.21 -11.50 19.87
CA ALA A 461 -9.08 -12.96 19.67
C ALA A 461 -8.58 -13.85 20.84
N THR A 462 -9.45 -14.74 21.37
CA THR A 462 -9.22 -15.48 22.63
C THR A 462 -8.97 -16.99 22.48
N ALA A 463 -7.91 -17.49 23.15
CA ALA A 463 -7.77 -18.75 23.93
C ALA A 463 -6.38 -19.42 23.75
N SER A 464 -5.72 -19.84 24.85
CA SER A 464 -4.42 -20.53 24.83
C SER A 464 -4.61 -22.04 25.08
N ILE A 465 -4.27 -22.87 24.08
CA ILE A 465 -4.18 -24.34 24.21
C ILE A 465 -2.84 -24.74 24.86
N ALA A 466 -1.84 -23.83 24.89
CA ALA A 466 -0.48 -24.13 25.29
C ALA A 466 -0.35 -24.64 26.74
N GLY A 467 -1.08 -24.05 27.68
CA GLY A 467 -1.09 -24.51 29.07
C GLY A 467 -1.61 -25.96 29.23
N PHE A 468 -2.39 -26.50 28.29
CA PHE A 468 -2.83 -27.90 28.32
C PHE A 468 -1.67 -28.89 28.10
N ASN A 469 -0.76 -28.58 27.17
CA ASN A 469 0.37 -29.47 26.84
C ASN A 469 1.35 -29.58 28.02
N GLY A 470 1.73 -28.46 28.65
CA GLY A 470 2.60 -28.45 29.82
C GLY A 470 2.02 -29.23 31.01
N ARG A 471 0.68 -29.24 31.17
CA ARG A 471 0.01 -30.03 32.21
C ARG A 471 0.07 -31.52 31.99
N ASN A 472 -0.11 -31.99 30.75
CA ASN A 472 -0.01 -33.42 30.45
C ASN A 472 1.42 -33.94 30.72
N ALA A 473 2.43 -33.14 30.38
CA ALA A 473 3.83 -33.42 30.72
C ALA A 473 4.05 -33.54 32.23
N ALA A 474 3.66 -32.52 33.01
CA ALA A 474 3.77 -32.53 34.46
C ALA A 474 3.05 -33.73 35.09
N ARG A 475 1.81 -34.01 34.64
CA ARG A 475 0.98 -35.11 35.13
C ARG A 475 1.68 -36.44 34.92
N ASP A 476 2.14 -36.72 33.71
CA ASP A 476 2.74 -38.01 33.38
C ASP A 476 4.09 -38.19 34.09
N GLU A 477 4.87 -37.13 34.27
CA GLU A 477 6.09 -37.15 35.08
C GLU A 477 5.81 -37.55 36.54
N VAL A 478 4.82 -36.90 37.18
CA VAL A 478 4.45 -37.19 38.57
C VAL A 478 3.86 -38.60 38.69
N LEU A 479 2.93 -38.99 37.82
CA LEU A 479 2.30 -40.31 37.85
C LEU A 479 3.29 -41.46 37.63
N ASN A 480 4.36 -41.25 36.84
CA ASN A 480 5.44 -42.23 36.71
C ASN A 480 6.24 -42.42 38.01
N ARG A 481 6.24 -41.42 38.91
CA ARG A 481 6.90 -41.50 40.24
C ARG A 481 5.99 -42.06 41.32
N VAL A 482 4.69 -41.70 41.32
CA VAL A 482 3.77 -41.98 42.44
C VAL A 482 2.69 -43.03 42.14
N GLY A 483 2.69 -43.63 40.95
CA GLY A 483 1.67 -44.58 40.50
C GLY A 483 0.45 -43.92 39.87
N ARG A 484 -0.14 -44.57 38.85
CA ARG A 484 -1.24 -44.01 38.03
C ARG A 484 -2.54 -43.85 38.83
N GLU A 485 -2.75 -44.69 39.83
CA GLU A 485 -3.87 -44.64 40.77
C GLU A 485 -3.92 -43.35 41.59
N SER A 486 -2.78 -42.64 41.71
CA SER A 486 -2.67 -41.36 42.42
C SER A 486 -3.19 -40.17 41.62
N ILE A 487 -3.71 -40.36 40.39
CA ILE A 487 -4.26 -39.26 39.56
C ILE A 487 -5.35 -38.45 40.28
N VAL A 488 -6.14 -39.10 41.13
CA VAL A 488 -7.21 -38.47 41.93
C VAL A 488 -6.68 -37.57 43.06
N LYS A 489 -5.37 -37.61 43.35
CA LYS A 489 -4.70 -36.81 44.39
C LYS A 489 -3.97 -35.59 43.83
N LEU A 490 -3.87 -35.46 42.51
CA LEU A 490 -3.13 -34.37 41.88
C LEU A 490 -3.88 -33.04 42.03
N VAL A 491 -3.16 -31.97 42.38
CA VAL A 491 -3.72 -30.63 42.65
C VAL A 491 -3.13 -29.57 41.72
N ILE A 492 -3.99 -28.72 41.16
CA ILE A 492 -3.61 -27.59 40.33
C ILE A 492 -3.93 -26.28 41.06
N TYR A 493 -3.01 -25.32 41.01
CA TYR A 493 -3.12 -24.01 41.65
C TYR A 493 -3.16 -22.89 40.61
N GLY A 494 -3.94 -21.85 40.90
CA GLY A 494 -3.95 -20.57 40.19
C GLY A 494 -4.72 -19.53 41.01
N SER A 495 -4.67 -18.26 40.62
CA SER A 495 -5.52 -17.23 41.26
C SER A 495 -7.00 -17.43 40.92
N ASP A 496 -7.89 -16.81 41.70
CA ASP A 496 -9.32 -16.70 41.37
C ASP A 496 -9.60 -15.88 40.10
N GLN A 497 -8.60 -15.15 39.59
CA GLN A 497 -8.62 -14.45 38.30
C GLN A 497 -8.21 -15.35 37.12
N THR A 498 -7.87 -16.62 37.40
CA THR A 498 -7.39 -17.55 36.38
C THR A 498 -8.41 -17.79 35.28
N HIS A 499 -7.97 -17.70 34.02
CA HIS A 499 -8.86 -17.91 32.89
C HIS A 499 -9.47 -19.31 32.91
N SER A 500 -10.78 -19.41 32.62
CA SER A 500 -11.56 -20.65 32.69
C SER A 500 -11.00 -21.80 31.83
N ALA A 501 -10.21 -21.49 30.81
CA ALA A 501 -9.49 -22.49 30.00
C ALA A 501 -8.58 -23.38 30.84
N VAL A 502 -8.00 -22.87 31.93
CA VAL A 502 -7.16 -23.68 32.84
C VAL A 502 -8.04 -24.72 33.52
N GLN A 503 -9.16 -24.34 34.12
CA GLN A 503 -10.06 -25.30 34.74
C GLN A 503 -10.62 -26.33 33.75
N LYS A 504 -10.98 -25.89 32.53
CA LYS A 504 -11.46 -26.80 31.47
C LYS A 504 -10.42 -27.84 31.09
N ALA A 505 -9.18 -27.41 30.91
CA ALA A 505 -8.09 -28.29 30.52
C ALA A 505 -7.63 -29.22 31.67
N ALA A 506 -7.76 -28.80 32.93
CA ALA A 506 -7.60 -29.69 34.08
C ALA A 506 -8.60 -30.87 34.04
N ARG A 507 -9.87 -30.58 33.71
CA ARG A 507 -10.90 -31.61 33.54
C ARG A 507 -10.57 -32.57 32.39
N ILE A 508 -10.13 -32.05 31.24
CA ILE A 508 -9.71 -32.88 30.09
C ILE A 508 -8.51 -33.76 30.46
N ALA A 509 -7.57 -33.25 31.26
CA ALA A 509 -6.41 -34.00 31.74
C ALA A 509 -6.75 -35.04 32.83
N GLY A 510 -8.03 -35.18 33.22
CA GLY A 510 -8.48 -36.16 34.21
C GLY A 510 -8.26 -35.76 35.66
N ILE A 511 -7.98 -34.47 35.93
CA ILE A 511 -7.83 -33.96 37.29
C ILE A 511 -9.22 -33.83 37.92
N ASN A 512 -9.35 -34.28 39.17
CA ASN A 512 -10.60 -34.14 39.93
C ASN A 512 -10.97 -32.64 40.02
N PRO A 513 -12.19 -32.23 39.63
CA PRO A 513 -12.64 -30.84 39.77
C PRO A 513 -12.46 -30.26 41.17
N GLU A 514 -12.55 -31.08 42.22
CA GLU A 514 -12.34 -30.67 43.61
C GLU A 514 -10.88 -30.34 43.93
N ASN A 515 -9.92 -30.74 43.10
CA ASN A 515 -8.48 -30.49 43.28
C ASN A 515 -7.95 -29.32 42.43
N PHE A 516 -8.84 -28.43 41.98
CA PHE A 516 -8.43 -27.14 41.43
C PHE A 516 -8.53 -26.08 42.53
N ARG A 517 -7.41 -25.46 42.88
CA ARG A 517 -7.31 -24.40 43.89
C ARG A 517 -7.33 -23.04 43.19
N ALA A 518 -8.49 -22.39 43.20
CA ALA A 518 -8.63 -20.98 42.85
C ALA A 518 -8.32 -20.14 44.10
N ILE A 519 -7.07 -19.68 44.22
CA ILE A 519 -6.59 -18.97 45.40
C ILE A 519 -7.15 -17.54 45.39
N PRO A 520 -7.84 -17.09 46.46
CA PRO A 520 -8.45 -15.78 46.49
C PRO A 520 -7.43 -14.64 46.34
N THR A 521 -7.79 -13.60 45.58
CA THR A 521 -7.03 -12.36 45.45
C THR A 521 -7.83 -11.16 45.93
N THR A 522 -7.19 -10.02 46.17
CA THR A 522 -7.86 -8.84 46.75
C THR A 522 -7.50 -7.56 45.99
N LYS A 523 -8.22 -6.47 46.28
CA LYS A 523 -7.86 -5.17 45.70
C LYS A 523 -6.47 -4.69 46.15
N ASP A 524 -6.05 -5.03 47.38
CA ASP A 524 -4.78 -4.57 47.97
C ASP A 524 -3.55 -5.07 47.21
N ASN A 525 -3.67 -6.22 46.53
CA ASN A 525 -2.62 -6.78 45.70
C ASN A 525 -2.90 -6.62 44.19
N ALA A 526 -3.81 -5.70 43.83
CA ALA A 526 -4.28 -5.48 42.47
C ALA A 526 -4.77 -6.78 41.78
N PHE A 527 -5.37 -7.68 42.57
CA PHE A 527 -5.85 -9.00 42.15
C PHE A 527 -4.77 -9.97 41.65
N GLY A 528 -3.50 -9.74 41.99
CA GLY A 528 -2.39 -10.66 41.72
C GLY A 528 -2.28 -11.77 42.76
N LEU A 529 -1.78 -12.94 42.37
CA LEU A 529 -1.53 -14.08 43.26
C LEU A 529 -0.37 -13.78 44.21
N ILE A 530 -0.60 -13.96 45.52
CA ILE A 530 0.44 -13.76 46.54
C ILE A 530 1.20 -15.09 46.78
N PRO A 531 2.55 -15.08 46.79
CA PRO A 531 3.37 -16.27 47.06
C PRO A 531 3.06 -16.97 48.38
N ASP A 532 2.84 -16.22 49.47
CA ASP A 532 2.50 -16.79 50.78
C ASP A 532 1.15 -17.53 50.77
N SER A 533 0.17 -17.02 50.03
CA SER A 533 -1.13 -17.68 49.86
C SER A 533 -1.01 -18.97 49.05
N LEU A 534 -0.17 -18.99 48.02
CA LEU A 534 0.17 -20.20 47.28
C LEU A 534 0.87 -21.23 48.17
N GLU A 535 1.89 -20.82 48.92
CA GLU A 535 2.62 -21.72 49.82
C GLU A 535 1.70 -22.30 50.90
N SER A 536 0.82 -21.48 51.48
CA SER A 536 -0.18 -21.94 52.46
C SER A 536 -1.15 -22.97 51.86
N ALA A 537 -1.60 -22.77 50.62
CA ALA A 537 -2.45 -23.74 49.91
C ALA A 537 -1.72 -25.07 49.68
N ILE A 538 -0.48 -25.02 49.18
CA ILE A 538 0.36 -26.21 48.95
C ILE A 538 0.57 -27.00 50.25
N LEU A 539 0.93 -26.32 51.33
CA LEU A 539 1.15 -26.95 52.64
C LEU A 539 -0.12 -27.61 53.19
N SER A 540 -1.28 -26.97 52.98
CA SER A 540 -2.57 -27.52 53.40
C SER A 540 -2.93 -28.79 52.63
N ASP A 541 -2.69 -28.82 51.32
CA ASP A 541 -2.93 -29.98 50.47
C ASP A 541 -1.97 -31.14 50.77
N LEU A 542 -0.68 -30.84 51.03
CA LEU A 542 0.29 -31.84 51.48
C LEU A 542 -0.11 -32.47 52.82
N ALA A 543 -0.66 -31.68 53.77
CA ALA A 543 -1.07 -32.17 55.08
C ALA A 543 -2.20 -33.21 55.02
N VAL A 544 -3.05 -33.16 53.98
CA VAL A 544 -4.13 -34.13 53.74
C VAL A 544 -3.76 -35.23 52.73
N GLY A 545 -2.48 -35.31 52.35
CA GLY A 545 -1.94 -36.35 51.47
C GLY A 545 -2.27 -36.16 49.99
N LEU A 546 -2.64 -34.95 49.57
CA LEU A 546 -2.74 -34.57 48.16
C LEU A 546 -1.35 -34.24 47.59
N ILE A 547 -1.25 -34.22 46.26
CA ILE A 547 -0.01 -34.10 45.53
C ILE A 547 -0.04 -32.81 44.70
N PRO A 548 0.68 -31.75 45.13
CA PRO A 548 0.86 -30.55 44.34
C PRO A 548 1.45 -30.89 42.97
N LEU A 549 0.78 -30.49 41.89
CA LEU A 549 1.16 -30.85 40.52
C LEU A 549 1.59 -29.65 39.69
N PHE A 550 0.71 -28.64 39.59
CA PHE A 550 0.85 -27.59 38.58
C PHE A 550 0.42 -26.23 39.13
N LEU A 551 1.19 -25.19 38.84
CA LEU A 551 0.86 -23.79 39.07
C LEU A 551 0.64 -23.10 37.72
N CYS A 552 -0.43 -22.32 37.60
CA CYS A 552 -0.64 -21.39 36.50
C CYS A 552 -0.53 -19.95 37.03
N ALA A 553 0.63 -19.33 36.84
CA ALA A 553 0.83 -17.90 37.08
C ALA A 553 0.44 -17.11 35.82
N ILE A 554 -0.23 -15.97 35.97
CA ILE A 554 -0.81 -15.22 34.85
C ILE A 554 -0.28 -13.79 34.81
N ILE A 555 0.07 -13.35 33.61
CA ILE A 555 0.45 -11.96 33.36
C ILE A 555 -0.55 -11.37 32.37
N GLY A 556 -1.38 -10.45 32.86
CA GLY A 556 -2.51 -9.92 32.12
C GLY A 556 -3.75 -10.81 32.24
N THR A 557 -4.35 -10.87 33.44
CA THR A 557 -5.62 -11.59 33.65
C THR A 557 -6.75 -11.02 32.78
N THR A 558 -7.74 -11.85 32.46
CA THR A 558 -8.78 -11.46 31.49
C THR A 558 -9.73 -10.39 32.03
N SER A 559 -9.98 -10.38 33.33
CA SER A 559 -10.94 -9.46 33.94
C SER A 559 -10.38 -8.05 34.12
N SER A 560 -9.13 -7.94 34.58
CA SER A 560 -8.56 -6.66 35.04
C SER A 560 -7.10 -6.47 34.65
N THR A 561 -6.54 -7.32 33.79
CA THR A 561 -5.12 -7.32 33.40
C THR A 561 -4.17 -7.37 34.60
N ALA A 562 -4.56 -8.06 35.68
CA ALA A 562 -3.71 -8.25 36.85
C ALA A 562 -2.46 -9.06 36.49
N VAL A 563 -1.39 -8.86 37.26
CA VAL A 563 -0.09 -9.48 37.03
C VAL A 563 0.34 -10.25 38.27
N ASP A 564 0.55 -11.54 38.12
CA ASP A 564 1.12 -12.40 39.14
C ASP A 564 2.65 -12.22 39.19
N PRO A 565 3.28 -12.15 40.39
CA PRO A 565 4.72 -11.97 40.54
C PRO A 565 5.47 -13.27 40.22
N VAL A 566 5.89 -13.43 38.96
CA VAL A 566 6.52 -14.66 38.42
C VAL A 566 7.66 -15.19 39.28
N GLY A 567 8.75 -14.44 39.46
CA GLY A 567 9.92 -14.92 40.19
C GLY A 567 9.63 -15.46 41.60
N PRO A 568 8.95 -14.70 42.47
CA PRO A 568 8.53 -15.20 43.78
C PRO A 568 7.66 -16.47 43.73
N LEU A 569 6.72 -16.57 42.78
CA LEU A 569 5.86 -17.75 42.61
C LEU A 569 6.64 -18.96 42.11
N SER A 570 7.53 -18.78 41.14
CA SER A 570 8.43 -19.83 40.63
C SER A 570 9.32 -20.40 41.75
N ASN A 571 9.78 -19.55 42.69
CA ASN A 571 10.54 -19.99 43.85
C ASN A 571 9.71 -20.86 44.80
N VAL A 572 8.43 -20.53 45.01
CA VAL A 572 7.51 -21.38 45.78
C VAL A 572 7.32 -22.72 45.07
N ALA A 573 6.94 -22.71 43.79
CA ALA A 573 6.68 -23.91 43.00
C ALA A 573 7.86 -24.89 43.02
N ARG A 574 9.08 -24.37 42.82
CA ARG A 574 10.32 -25.17 42.83
C ARG A 574 10.57 -25.89 44.15
N ARG A 575 10.28 -25.26 45.30
CA ARG A 575 10.50 -25.89 46.62
C ARG A 575 9.66 -27.15 46.81
N TYR A 576 8.52 -27.23 46.14
CA TYR A 576 7.57 -28.33 46.27
C TYR A 576 7.51 -29.23 45.02
N GLY A 577 8.36 -29.00 44.02
CA GLY A 577 8.38 -29.77 42.78
C GLY A 577 7.11 -29.62 41.94
N VAL A 578 6.44 -28.47 42.05
CA VAL A 578 5.24 -28.11 41.27
C VAL A 578 5.68 -27.57 39.91
N TRP A 579 5.08 -28.06 38.83
CA TRP A 579 5.32 -27.53 37.50
C TRP A 579 4.78 -26.10 37.38
N ASP A 580 5.64 -25.15 37.03
CA ASP A 580 5.30 -23.74 36.90
C ASP A 580 5.06 -23.34 35.45
N HIS A 581 3.83 -22.92 35.14
CA HIS A 581 3.45 -22.38 33.85
C HIS A 581 3.07 -20.92 33.96
N VAL A 582 3.71 -20.10 33.14
CA VAL A 582 3.37 -18.69 32.98
C VAL A 582 2.48 -18.51 31.74
N ASP A 583 1.22 -18.14 31.99
CA ASP A 583 0.25 -17.77 30.97
C ASP A 583 0.29 -16.25 30.77
N ALA A 584 0.92 -15.82 29.68
CA ALA A 584 0.94 -14.44 29.23
C ALA A 584 0.19 -14.32 27.90
N ALA A 585 -0.97 -14.99 27.77
CA ALA A 585 -1.72 -15.04 26.50
C ALA A 585 -1.86 -13.67 25.84
N GLN A 586 -2.23 -12.63 26.60
CA GLN A 586 -2.39 -11.28 26.06
C GLN A 586 -1.12 -10.43 26.23
N ALA A 587 -0.63 -10.25 27.46
CA ALA A 587 0.47 -9.33 27.76
C ALA A 587 1.84 -9.82 27.24
N GLY A 588 1.97 -11.11 26.91
CA GLY A 588 3.22 -11.74 26.48
C GLY A 588 3.88 -11.04 25.29
N SER A 589 3.06 -10.53 24.36
CA SER A 589 3.53 -9.80 23.19
C SER A 589 4.15 -8.44 23.54
N ALA A 590 3.75 -7.80 24.64
CA ALA A 590 4.30 -6.51 25.06
C ALA A 590 5.75 -6.63 25.57
N PHE A 591 6.20 -7.82 25.97
CA PHE A 591 7.55 -8.02 26.52
C PHE A 591 8.66 -7.98 25.48
N ILE A 592 8.31 -7.84 24.20
CA ILE A 592 9.27 -7.46 23.18
C ILE A 592 9.82 -6.04 23.44
N CYS A 593 9.01 -5.17 24.06
CA CYS A 593 9.41 -3.80 24.42
C CYS A 593 10.21 -3.84 25.73
N PRO A 594 11.43 -3.28 25.79
CA PRO A 594 12.25 -3.29 27.00
C PRO A 594 11.54 -2.71 28.24
N MET A 595 10.69 -1.70 28.05
CA MET A 595 9.94 -1.07 29.15
C MET A 595 8.94 -1.99 29.85
N PHE A 596 8.38 -2.99 29.16
CA PHE A 596 7.43 -3.95 29.74
C PHE A 596 8.10 -5.27 30.16
N ARG A 597 9.39 -5.43 29.84
CA ARG A 597 10.12 -6.70 30.05
C ARG A 597 10.21 -7.13 31.51
N HIS A 598 10.16 -6.18 32.45
CA HIS A 598 10.23 -6.42 33.89
C HIS A 598 9.06 -7.26 34.44
N PHE A 599 7.91 -7.31 33.75
CA PHE A 599 6.76 -8.11 34.18
C PHE A 599 6.99 -9.63 34.13
N ILE A 600 7.99 -10.09 33.38
CA ILE A 600 8.41 -11.51 33.32
C ILE A 600 9.75 -11.75 34.03
N ASP A 601 10.16 -10.88 34.96
CA ASP A 601 11.35 -11.12 35.76
C ASP A 601 11.17 -12.39 36.62
N GLY A 602 12.14 -13.30 36.56
CA GLY A 602 12.07 -14.61 37.20
C GLY A 602 11.57 -15.75 36.32
N ILE A 603 11.21 -15.48 35.05
CA ILE A 603 10.69 -16.47 34.10
C ILE A 603 11.64 -17.66 33.86
N GLU A 604 12.95 -17.48 34.03
CA GLU A 604 13.95 -18.55 33.97
C GLU A 604 13.70 -19.65 35.01
N GLY A 605 12.94 -19.33 36.06
CA GLY A 605 12.50 -20.23 37.09
C GLY A 605 11.32 -21.11 36.73
N ALA A 606 10.54 -20.75 35.70
CA ALA A 606 9.36 -21.48 35.24
C ALA A 606 9.72 -22.65 34.32
N ASP A 607 8.80 -23.63 34.23
CA ASP A 607 8.96 -24.83 33.38
C ASP A 607 8.41 -24.62 31.98
N SER A 608 7.42 -23.72 31.84
CA SER A 608 6.78 -23.41 30.57
C SER A 608 6.20 -21.99 30.52
N PHE A 609 6.17 -21.41 29.32
CA PHE A 609 5.66 -20.07 29.05
C PHE A 609 4.78 -20.10 27.80
N SER A 610 3.67 -19.37 27.81
CA SER A 610 2.87 -19.20 26.60
C SER A 610 2.34 -17.80 26.39
N LEU A 611 2.23 -17.42 25.12
CA LEU A 611 1.50 -16.24 24.67
C LEU A 611 0.65 -16.58 23.45
N ASN A 612 -0.37 -15.77 23.19
CA ASN A 612 -1.16 -15.87 21.96
C ASN A 612 -0.73 -14.76 21.02
N ALA A 613 0.03 -15.10 19.97
CA ALA A 613 0.40 -14.14 18.95
C ALA A 613 -0.84 -13.55 18.25
N HIS A 614 -1.95 -14.29 18.22
CA HIS A 614 -3.20 -13.80 17.65
C HIS A 614 -3.93 -12.77 18.51
N LYS A 615 -3.45 -12.52 19.75
CA LYS A 615 -4.02 -11.50 20.64
C LYS A 615 -3.45 -10.12 20.38
N TRP A 616 -2.13 -10.01 20.48
CA TRP A 616 -1.46 -8.71 20.49
C TRP A 616 -0.14 -8.73 19.72
N PHE A 617 0.00 -9.67 18.79
CA PHE A 617 1.17 -9.84 17.92
C PHE A 617 0.80 -9.94 16.43
N PHE A 618 -0.37 -9.38 16.06
CA PHE A 618 -0.81 -9.17 14.67
C PHE A 618 -0.81 -10.42 13.77
N THR A 619 -0.99 -11.60 14.37
CA THR A 619 -1.25 -12.83 13.60
C THR A 619 -2.75 -13.11 13.57
N ASN A 620 -3.26 -13.60 12.44
CA ASN A 620 -4.65 -14.03 12.36
C ASN A 620 -4.90 -15.27 13.23
N LEU A 621 -6.16 -15.48 13.64
CA LEU A 621 -6.52 -16.67 14.41
C LEU A 621 -6.26 -17.96 13.59
N ASP A 622 -5.66 -19.01 14.15
CA ASP A 622 -5.13 -19.18 15.51
C ASP A 622 -3.59 -19.27 15.54
N CYS A 623 -2.96 -18.56 16.48
CA CYS A 623 -1.51 -18.68 16.72
C CYS A 623 -1.17 -18.55 18.22
N CYS A 624 -0.79 -19.66 18.85
CA CYS A 624 -0.39 -19.73 20.25
C CYS A 624 1.02 -20.30 20.33
N CYS A 625 1.92 -19.54 20.96
CA CYS A 625 3.32 -19.89 21.07
C CYS A 625 3.58 -20.47 22.46
N LEU A 626 4.14 -21.67 22.52
CA LEU A 626 4.48 -22.39 23.76
C LEU A 626 5.97 -22.65 23.78
N TRP A 627 6.63 -22.18 24.83
CA TRP A 627 7.99 -22.55 25.16
C TRP A 627 7.97 -23.45 26.38
N VAL A 628 8.79 -24.51 26.35
CA VAL A 628 8.99 -25.41 27.48
C VAL A 628 10.48 -25.58 27.71
N LYS A 629 10.86 -25.70 28.98
CA LYS A 629 12.25 -25.87 29.38
C LYS A 629 12.77 -27.28 29.09
N ASP A 630 11.93 -28.30 29.30
CA ASP A 630 12.21 -29.69 28.88
C ASP A 630 11.17 -30.18 27.84
N PRO A 631 11.50 -30.16 26.54
CA PRO A 631 10.60 -30.68 25.51
C PRO A 631 10.40 -32.19 25.60
N ASN A 632 11.30 -32.95 26.25
CA ASN A 632 11.12 -34.39 26.41
C ASN A 632 9.94 -34.73 27.31
N ALA A 633 9.59 -33.86 28.26
CA ALA A 633 8.43 -34.04 29.11
C ALA A 633 7.13 -34.01 28.28
N LEU A 634 7.04 -33.11 27.28
CA LEU A 634 5.93 -33.08 26.32
C LEU A 634 5.90 -34.33 25.45
N ILE A 635 7.05 -34.67 24.83
CA ILE A 635 7.16 -35.81 23.92
C ILE A 635 6.77 -37.11 24.64
N LYS A 636 7.25 -37.34 25.87
CA LYS A 636 6.89 -38.53 26.64
C LYS A 636 5.38 -38.63 26.93
N ALA A 637 4.72 -37.50 27.15
CA ALA A 637 3.30 -37.46 27.47
C ALA A 637 2.39 -37.57 26.22
N LEU A 638 2.86 -37.11 25.06
CA LEU A 638 2.03 -36.95 23.86
C LEU A 638 2.43 -37.87 22.70
N SER A 639 3.63 -38.46 22.72
CA SER A 639 4.15 -39.22 21.60
C SER A 639 3.37 -40.50 21.34
N THR A 640 3.13 -40.74 20.05
CA THR A 640 2.67 -42.01 19.52
C THR A 640 3.49 -42.38 18.29
N ASN A 641 3.93 -43.63 18.21
CA ASN A 641 4.78 -44.12 17.10
C ASN A 641 4.08 -45.25 16.34
N PRO A 642 3.03 -44.94 15.57
CA PRO A 642 2.40 -45.94 14.71
C PRO A 642 3.30 -46.26 13.51
N GLU A 643 3.26 -47.51 13.04
CA GLU A 643 4.16 -48.02 12.02
C GLU A 643 4.13 -47.21 10.71
N PHE A 644 2.97 -46.67 10.33
CA PHE A 644 2.80 -45.89 9.09
C PHE A 644 3.47 -44.50 9.10
N LEU A 645 3.89 -44.00 10.26
CA LEU A 645 4.63 -42.73 10.39
C LEU A 645 6.15 -42.94 10.55
N ARG A 646 6.60 -44.20 10.68
CA ARG A 646 8.02 -44.48 10.91
C ARG A 646 8.84 -44.09 9.70
N ASN A 647 9.93 -43.41 9.96
CA ASN A 647 10.89 -42.98 8.94
C ASN A 647 12.27 -42.84 9.58
N LYS A 648 13.32 -42.93 8.76
CA LYS A 648 14.70 -42.92 9.24
C LYS A 648 15.08 -41.62 9.95
N ALA A 649 14.51 -40.48 9.57
CA ALA A 649 14.83 -39.18 10.17
C ALA A 649 14.39 -39.13 11.64
N THR A 650 13.14 -39.52 11.92
CA THR A 650 12.61 -39.70 13.27
C THR A 650 13.44 -40.69 14.09
N GLU A 651 13.74 -41.87 13.54
CA GLU A 651 14.48 -42.93 14.26
C GLU A 651 15.94 -42.55 14.57
N SER A 652 16.52 -41.67 13.75
CA SER A 652 17.87 -41.13 13.94
C SER A 652 17.93 -39.91 14.86
N TYR A 653 16.78 -39.45 15.39
CA TYR A 653 16.65 -38.24 16.22
C TYR A 653 17.21 -36.96 15.58
N GLN A 654 17.23 -36.89 14.24
CA GLN A 654 17.72 -35.72 13.49
C GLN A 654 16.66 -34.64 13.30
N VAL A 655 15.38 -34.94 13.58
CA VAL A 655 14.24 -34.05 13.36
C VAL A 655 13.32 -34.04 14.57
N VAL A 656 12.56 -32.95 14.72
CA VAL A 656 11.53 -32.83 15.75
C VAL A 656 10.18 -33.18 15.13
N ASP A 657 9.58 -34.26 15.61
CA ASP A 657 8.20 -34.63 15.26
C ASP A 657 7.21 -33.84 16.11
N TYR A 658 6.90 -32.64 15.65
CA TYR A 658 6.01 -31.73 16.38
C TYR A 658 4.59 -32.28 16.64
N LYS A 659 4.15 -33.37 15.98
CA LYS A 659 2.94 -34.10 16.40
C LYS A 659 2.99 -34.52 17.87
N ASP A 660 4.20 -34.77 18.39
CA ASP A 660 4.45 -35.21 19.76
C ASP A 660 4.61 -34.02 20.72
N CYS A 661 4.42 -32.78 20.23
CA CYS A 661 4.45 -31.56 21.02
C CYS A 661 3.06 -30.92 21.17
N GLN A 662 2.01 -31.56 20.65
CA GLN A 662 0.63 -31.06 20.66
C GLN A 662 -0.37 -32.22 20.56
N ILE A 663 -1.66 -31.89 20.58
CA ILE A 663 -2.74 -32.90 20.64
C ILE A 663 -3.07 -33.51 19.27
N GLY A 664 -3.10 -32.69 18.23
CA GLY A 664 -3.46 -33.15 16.88
C GLY A 664 -2.27 -33.74 16.13
N LEU A 665 -2.50 -34.83 15.40
CA LEU A 665 -1.52 -35.40 14.47
C LEU A 665 -1.30 -34.49 13.25
N SER A 666 -2.38 -34.13 12.56
CA SER A 666 -2.34 -33.22 11.41
C SER A 666 -2.12 -31.78 11.86
N ARG A 667 -1.29 -31.04 11.12
CA ARG A 667 -0.86 -29.68 11.48
C ARG A 667 -1.00 -28.74 10.30
N ARG A 668 -1.53 -27.55 10.55
CA ARG A 668 -1.43 -26.41 9.62
C ARG A 668 0.01 -25.88 9.64
N PHE A 669 0.46 -25.29 8.55
CA PHE A 669 1.78 -24.65 8.49
C PHE A 669 1.78 -23.26 9.17
N ARG A 670 1.50 -23.23 10.48
CA ARG A 670 1.32 -21.98 11.24
C ARG A 670 2.58 -21.10 11.32
N ALA A 671 3.76 -21.71 11.24
CA ALA A 671 5.03 -20.98 11.22
C ALA A 671 5.17 -20.05 10.01
N SER A 672 4.40 -20.27 8.93
CA SER A 672 4.37 -19.32 7.80
C SER A 672 3.80 -17.96 8.17
N TYR A 673 2.83 -17.89 9.10
CA TYR A 673 2.26 -16.61 9.55
C TYR A 673 3.28 -15.82 10.38
N GLU A 674 3.98 -16.49 11.29
CA GLU A 674 5.02 -15.89 12.13
C GLU A 674 6.26 -15.53 11.30
N ALA A 675 6.67 -16.41 10.39
CA ALA A 675 7.74 -16.13 9.45
C ALA A 675 7.36 -14.96 8.54
N LEU A 676 6.18 -14.90 7.93
CA LEU A 676 5.78 -13.74 7.11
C LEU A 676 5.71 -12.44 7.91
N ALA A 677 5.31 -12.53 9.19
CA ALA A 677 5.31 -11.39 10.11
C ALA A 677 6.71 -10.95 10.59
N SER A 678 7.76 -11.78 10.43
CA SER A 678 9.14 -11.53 10.89
C SER A 678 10.24 -11.66 9.82
N ALA A 679 9.88 -12.08 8.60
CA ALA A 679 10.77 -12.48 7.51
C ALA A 679 11.48 -11.33 6.81
N PRO A 680 10.90 -10.12 6.68
CA PRO A 680 11.66 -8.98 6.16
C PRO A 680 12.85 -8.64 7.09
N GLU A 681 12.65 -8.73 8.40
CA GLU A 681 13.54 -8.14 9.42
C GLU A 681 14.65 -9.11 9.91
N LEU A 682 14.37 -10.42 9.97
CA LEU A 682 15.39 -11.44 10.31
C LEU A 682 16.47 -11.62 9.22
N ARG A 683 16.23 -11.13 7.99
CA ARG A 683 17.17 -11.23 6.86
C ARG A 683 18.10 -10.03 6.75
N SER A 684 17.75 -8.90 7.33
CA SER A 684 18.49 -7.64 7.21
C SER A 684 19.31 -7.26 8.44
N GLY A 685 18.97 -7.80 9.62
CA GLY A 685 19.76 -7.65 10.85
C GLY A 685 19.38 -6.44 11.72
N GLU A 686 18.36 -5.67 11.33
CA GLU A 686 17.79 -4.57 12.12
C GLU A 686 16.72 -5.06 13.13
N PRO A 687 16.51 -4.35 14.26
CA PRO A 687 15.47 -4.71 15.22
C PRO A 687 14.06 -4.52 14.62
N PRO A 688 13.14 -5.50 14.77
CA PRO A 688 11.86 -5.50 14.08
C PRO A 688 10.92 -4.33 14.43
N LYS A 689 10.22 -3.74 13.46
CA LYS A 689 9.41 -2.52 13.66
C LYS A 689 8.11 -2.76 14.45
N PHE A 690 7.66 -4.00 14.58
CA PHE A 690 6.53 -4.36 15.45
C PHE A 690 6.79 -4.10 16.95
N LEU A 691 8.03 -3.80 17.35
CA LEU A 691 8.41 -3.41 18.71
C LEU A 691 7.70 -2.14 19.23
N GLY A 692 7.20 -1.25 18.36
CA GLY A 692 6.53 -0.01 18.76
C GLY A 692 5.00 -0.10 18.93
N LEU A 693 4.36 -1.13 18.37
CA LEU A 693 2.89 -1.26 18.32
C LEU A 693 2.24 -1.51 19.69
N PRO A 694 2.80 -2.34 20.59
CA PRO A 694 2.31 -2.42 21.96
C PRO A 694 2.36 -1.07 22.68
N SER A 695 3.43 -0.30 22.49
CA SER A 695 3.60 1.04 23.09
C SER A 695 2.52 2.02 22.61
N ALA A 696 2.21 2.06 21.31
CA ALA A 696 1.15 2.91 20.76
C ALA A 696 -0.24 2.54 21.31
N SER A 697 -0.54 1.24 21.43
CA SER A 697 -1.81 0.76 22.00
C SER A 697 -1.94 1.14 23.48
N VAL A 698 -0.84 1.09 24.24
CA VAL A 698 -0.81 1.53 25.64
C VAL A 698 -1.02 3.05 25.76
N GLY A 699 -0.41 3.84 24.87
CA GLY A 699 -0.61 5.29 24.84
C GLY A 699 -2.08 5.70 24.63
N LEU A 700 -2.80 5.02 23.72
CA LEU A 700 -4.24 5.25 23.53
C LEU A 700 -5.06 4.93 24.79
N ALA A 701 -4.72 3.85 25.50
CA ALA A 701 -5.39 3.50 26.74
C ALA A 701 -5.11 4.54 27.85
N GLU A 702 -3.88 5.06 27.93
CA GLU A 702 -3.51 6.12 28.88
C GLU A 702 -4.26 7.43 28.62
N LEU A 703 -4.43 7.82 27.34
CA LEU A 703 -5.23 8.98 26.94
C LEU A 703 -6.69 8.84 27.38
N TRP A 704 -7.33 7.71 27.08
CA TRP A 704 -8.71 7.46 27.49
C TRP A 704 -8.89 7.48 29.00
N MET A 705 -7.91 6.96 29.75
CA MET A 705 -7.91 7.03 31.21
C MET A 705 -7.72 8.46 31.72
N GLY A 706 -6.88 9.25 31.06
CA GLY A 706 -6.72 10.68 31.33
C GLY A 706 -8.05 11.41 31.25
N GLU A 707 -8.77 11.26 30.14
CA GLU A 707 -10.10 11.86 29.95
C GLU A 707 -11.13 11.36 30.97
N SER A 708 -11.08 10.08 31.35
CA SER A 708 -12.02 9.51 32.33
C SER A 708 -11.89 10.10 33.74
N LYS A 709 -10.69 10.56 34.13
CA LYS A 709 -10.43 11.18 35.45
C LYS A 709 -11.10 12.54 35.61
N ASP A 710 -11.42 13.21 34.51
CA ASP A 710 -12.10 14.51 34.51
C ASP A 710 -13.62 14.38 34.78
N TYR A 711 -14.15 13.16 34.76
CA TYR A 711 -15.54 12.86 35.12
C TYR A 711 -15.60 12.33 36.57
N ASN A 712 -16.19 13.13 37.48
CA ASN A 712 -16.33 12.79 38.89
C ASN A 712 -17.10 11.47 39.17
N ASP A 713 -17.85 10.97 38.19
CA ASP A 713 -18.66 9.75 38.28
C ASP A 713 -17.92 8.48 37.80
N LEU A 714 -16.68 8.61 37.31
CA LEU A 714 -15.86 7.50 36.83
C LEU A 714 -14.64 7.30 37.75
N HIS A 715 -14.40 6.05 38.17
CA HIS A 715 -13.28 5.69 39.04
C HIS A 715 -12.53 4.49 38.45
N SER A 716 -11.21 4.62 38.29
CA SER A 716 -10.36 3.48 37.94
C SER A 716 -10.34 2.46 39.08
N LEU A 717 -10.47 1.18 38.73
CA LEU A 717 -10.43 0.07 39.69
C LEU A 717 -9.01 -0.44 39.97
N THR A 718 -8.01 -0.03 39.16
CA THR A 718 -6.60 -0.43 39.24
C THR A 718 -5.62 0.76 39.02
N PRO A 719 -4.36 0.69 39.48
CA PRO A 719 -3.40 1.81 39.40
C PRO A 719 -2.86 2.05 37.98
N VAL A 720 -2.53 3.31 37.66
CA VAL A 720 -1.91 3.75 36.39
C VAL A 720 -0.77 4.71 36.70
N ALA A 721 0.39 4.53 36.06
CA ALA A 721 1.51 5.46 36.10
C ALA A 721 1.32 6.60 35.06
N ASN A 722 1.64 7.84 35.42
CA ASN A 722 1.49 9.01 34.56
C ASN A 722 2.74 9.23 33.69
N LEU A 723 2.55 9.47 32.39
CA LEU A 723 3.54 10.11 31.52
C LEU A 723 2.81 11.03 30.53
N LEU A 724 2.86 12.35 30.76
CA LEU A 724 2.47 13.36 29.79
C LEU A 724 3.48 14.50 29.87
N ASP A 725 4.17 14.75 28.76
CA ASP A 725 4.59 16.09 28.31
C ASP A 725 5.21 16.00 26.90
N ARG A 726 4.52 16.56 25.89
CA ARG A 726 5.04 17.35 24.73
C ARG A 726 3.93 17.64 23.71
N VAL A 727 3.84 18.89 23.25
CA VAL A 727 2.82 19.41 22.31
C VAL A 727 3.42 19.66 20.91
N PRO A 728 2.70 19.36 19.81
CA PRO A 728 3.25 19.41 18.45
C PRO A 728 3.27 20.59 17.45
N VAL A 729 4.14 20.40 16.44
CA VAL A 729 4.61 21.27 15.32
C VAL A 729 3.75 21.33 14.04
N PHE A 730 2.70 20.52 13.84
CA PHE A 730 1.85 20.56 12.62
C PHE A 730 0.37 20.80 12.93
N TYR A 731 0.08 21.92 13.61
CA TYR A 731 -1.23 22.17 14.23
C TYR A 731 -2.44 22.20 13.26
N ASN A 732 -2.25 22.54 11.99
CA ASN A 732 -3.35 22.73 11.02
C ASN A 732 -3.42 21.68 9.91
N MET A 733 -2.54 20.66 9.91
CA MET A 733 -2.55 19.63 8.89
C MET A 733 -3.79 18.74 9.07
N THR A 734 -4.63 18.62 8.04
CA THR A 734 -5.85 17.80 8.06
C THR A 734 -5.72 16.53 7.24
N HIS A 735 -4.82 16.48 6.26
CA HIS A 735 -4.63 15.30 5.41
C HIS A 735 -3.14 15.01 5.22
N LEU A 736 -2.74 13.75 5.42
CA LEU A 736 -1.40 13.26 5.09
C LEU A 736 -1.54 12.11 4.10
N VAL A 737 -0.81 12.17 2.99
CA VAL A 737 -0.82 11.12 1.97
C VAL A 737 0.60 10.62 1.76
N LEU A 738 0.81 9.31 1.81
CA LEU A 738 2.11 8.70 1.62
C LEU A 738 2.06 7.95 0.29
N HIS A 739 2.93 8.36 -0.63
CA HIS A 739 3.08 7.86 -2.00
C HIS A 739 4.49 7.30 -2.26
N SER A 740 5.29 7.02 -1.21
CA SER A 740 6.72 6.73 -1.35
C SER A 740 7.13 5.34 -0.91
N GLU A 741 8.19 4.83 -1.55
CA GLU A 741 9.16 3.98 -0.90
C GLU A 741 9.80 4.79 0.25
N LEU A 742 9.67 4.32 1.48
CA LEU A 742 10.24 4.99 2.66
C LEU A 742 11.50 4.23 3.06
N PHE A 743 12.64 4.92 3.06
CA PHE A 743 13.95 4.39 3.42
C PHE A 743 14.38 4.90 4.80
N GLY A 744 15.06 4.04 5.58
CA GLY A 744 15.83 4.43 6.78
C GLY A 744 15.21 5.50 7.70
N ASP A 745 15.96 6.60 7.85
CA ASP A 745 15.76 7.69 8.83
C ASP A 745 14.50 8.55 8.53
N SER A 746 13.98 8.49 7.30
CA SER A 746 12.72 9.14 6.90
C SER A 746 11.49 8.69 7.72
N PHE A 747 11.55 7.50 8.33
CA PHE A 747 10.45 6.98 9.15
C PHE A 747 10.33 7.68 10.51
N GLY A 748 11.45 8.07 11.13
CA GLY A 748 11.46 8.79 12.40
C GLY A 748 10.78 10.15 12.27
N VAL A 749 11.09 10.88 11.19
CA VAL A 749 10.47 12.17 10.88
C VAL A 749 8.98 12.04 10.56
N MET A 750 8.55 10.92 9.96
CA MET A 750 7.13 10.66 9.70
C MET A 750 6.34 10.35 10.99
N ILE A 751 6.91 9.56 11.90
CA ILE A 751 6.32 9.31 13.22
C ILE A 751 6.22 10.62 13.98
N ASP A 752 7.29 11.42 13.98
CA ASP A 752 7.25 12.77 14.53
C ASP A 752 6.12 13.56 13.87
N LEU A 753 6.02 13.65 12.54
CA LEU A 753 4.92 14.33 11.82
C LEU A 753 3.51 13.87 12.27
N LEU A 754 3.30 12.56 12.43
CA LEU A 754 2.01 11.96 12.82
C LEU A 754 1.65 12.24 14.28
N GLU A 755 2.60 11.99 15.19
CA GLU A 755 2.48 12.37 16.61
C GLU A 755 2.27 13.88 16.75
N ASN A 756 2.74 14.63 15.74
CA ASN A 756 2.77 16.07 15.74
C ASN A 756 1.60 16.81 15.03
N SER A 757 0.51 16.12 14.67
CA SER A 757 -0.57 16.67 13.83
C SER A 757 -1.98 16.52 14.43
N PRO A 758 -2.38 17.36 15.41
CA PRO A 758 -3.61 17.17 16.19
C PRO A 758 -4.92 17.39 15.41
N LYS A 759 -4.86 17.93 14.19
CA LYS A 759 -6.03 18.16 13.32
C LYS A 759 -6.09 17.20 12.14
N LEU A 760 -5.27 16.15 12.13
CA LEU A 760 -5.24 15.18 11.04
C LEU A 760 -6.57 14.42 10.95
N GLU A 761 -7.34 14.68 9.90
CA GLU A 761 -8.64 14.07 9.61
C GLU A 761 -8.49 12.83 8.71
N SER A 762 -7.43 12.75 7.88
CA SER A 762 -7.18 11.57 7.05
C SER A 762 -5.70 11.26 6.85
N LEU A 763 -5.36 9.97 6.93
CA LEU A 763 -4.06 9.41 6.57
C LEU A 763 -4.25 8.38 5.46
N ASN A 764 -3.71 8.65 4.27
CA ASN A 764 -3.85 7.77 3.10
C ASN A 764 -2.49 7.20 2.71
N PHE A 765 -2.42 5.89 2.52
CA PHE A 765 -1.25 5.20 1.98
C PHE A 765 -1.60 4.72 0.57
N GLU A 766 -0.93 5.27 -0.44
CA GLU A 766 -1.15 4.93 -1.85
C GLU A 766 0.18 4.44 -2.45
N GLU A 767 0.23 3.18 -2.89
CA GLU A 767 1.43 2.55 -3.49
C GLU A 767 2.71 2.56 -2.62
N VAL A 768 2.58 2.65 -1.29
CA VAL A 768 3.70 2.65 -0.35
C VAL A 768 4.34 1.27 -0.27
N ARG A 769 5.61 1.16 -0.68
CA ARG A 769 6.48 0.00 -0.38
C ARG A 769 7.46 0.41 0.70
N ILE A 770 7.27 -0.06 1.92
CA ILE A 770 8.18 0.27 3.01
C ILE A 770 9.39 -0.67 2.88
N TYR A 771 10.54 -0.13 2.45
CA TYR A 771 11.81 -0.85 2.51
C TYR A 771 12.41 -0.59 3.88
N MET A 772 12.02 -1.44 4.82
CA MET A 772 12.74 -1.55 6.08
C MET A 772 14.10 -2.18 5.73
N ASN A 773 15.20 -1.43 5.87
CA ASN A 773 16.45 -2.11 6.18
C ASN A 773 16.29 -2.82 7.53
#